data_AF-A0A1C5TVU7-F1
#
_entry.id   AF-A0A1C5TVU7-F1
#
_cell.length_a   1.000
_cell.length_b   1.000
_cell.length_c   1.000
_cell.angle_alpha   90.00
_cell.angle_beta   90.00
_cell.angle_gamma   90.00
#
_symmetry.space_group_name_H-M   'P 1'
#
loop_
_entity.id
_entity.type
_entity.pdbx_description
1 polymer ?
#
loop_
_entity_poly.entity_id
_entity_poly.type
_entity_poly.pdbx_seq_one_letter_code
_entity_poly.pdbx_strand_id
1 'polypeptide(L)'
;MKKLKSLLPFLLMLFALVGCKTDDLEKDIDSLKDRVTSLEAQVSLLNDNLNAIRVILDGSKTISSYTSENGTYTLTLSDGSTIALTQGSEGQIVMPDITINENGQWVLNGEVIGQATGNSGITPKFNISADKYWQVSFDEGKTYEYVLDENGEKVAATTSGNVSVSDAFFEDVKVENDMLVVTLNGGETYSLPIVANLKANIVDPAEGFKNGVWTIGYGETVTTEVEISGDNYFVTVPAGGWTATLSEVKEGKATLTVTAPAQASTLSRATADNSTELVLQVNKGINWAIDKIKVEAKTVIASYKALYDVGQTLNIGGLEISKEKYGEATIVNTEDFDFKTNGVYFIEPGISVNWQSATNFDKLILIGNNSSEKSVLAPTKQIKLSDADSGDGMLLCANLKIDATKVTNNDGGSTYLLAQNGNTAYKYAKFYNCDITTPASQPLTYISTSTRSFETLSFENCIFDYSGTGQQYLISLGSSTATYGTLIFKNNVFYNKEASSLIPKFKLFNGTKATINKLELEHNTFVNMACETTFFVYVSKLTDIVAQYNLFYTDVDLPNACGVFRVIDTPATGSVCDNNIVYRNDAYNWQMFYGGIKNGFEGAVEVERVEENPFTGGTFDLSIGTFVPNATYAEYGAKFE
;
A
#
# COMPACT_ATOMS: atom_id res chain seq x y z
N MET A 1 81.54 -29.68 39.00
CA MET A 1 81.52 -28.33 39.60
C MET A 1 80.67 -27.43 38.71
N LYS A 2 79.71 -26.68 39.28
CA LYS A 2 79.04 -25.42 38.82
C LYS A 2 78.74 -25.28 37.31
N LYS A 3 77.54 -25.01 36.79
CA LYS A 3 76.21 -24.61 37.29
C LYS A 3 75.16 -24.99 36.23
N LEU A 4 73.92 -25.05 36.71
CA LEU A 4 72.66 -25.45 36.10
C LEU A 4 72.17 -24.67 34.85
N LYS A 5 71.27 -25.38 34.12
CA LYS A 5 70.12 -24.94 33.31
C LYS A 5 70.39 -24.55 31.84
N SER A 6 70.36 -25.57 31.00
CA SER A 6 70.07 -25.49 29.56
C SER A 6 68.87 -26.40 29.29
N LEU A 7 67.83 -25.87 28.66
CA LEU A 7 66.89 -26.59 27.81
C LEU A 7 66.12 -25.57 26.97
N LEU A 8 66.74 -25.26 25.82
CA LEU A 8 66.08 -24.96 24.55
C LEU A 8 64.99 -26.05 24.33
N PRO A 9 63.76 -25.70 23.90
CA PRO A 9 63.58 -25.15 22.57
C PRO A 9 62.63 -23.94 22.51
N PHE A 10 62.53 -23.34 21.34
CA PHE A 10 61.65 -22.22 20.95
C PHE A 10 62.13 -20.81 21.31
N LEU A 11 63.27 -20.43 20.72
CA LEU A 11 63.60 -19.03 20.48
C LEU A 11 63.96 -18.83 18.99
N LEU A 12 62.99 -18.33 18.22
CA LEU A 12 63.06 -17.73 16.88
C LEU A 12 61.59 -17.37 16.52
N MET A 13 60.99 -16.35 17.15
CA MET A 13 61.04 -14.93 16.76
C MET A 13 60.58 -14.72 15.30
N LEU A 14 59.36 -14.17 15.10
CA LEU A 14 59.09 -12.93 14.32
C LEU A 14 57.58 -12.57 14.29
N PHE A 15 57.29 -11.32 14.69
CA PHE A 15 56.11 -10.45 14.46
C PHE A 15 54.69 -10.87 14.92
N ALA A 16 54.24 -10.29 16.05
CA ALA A 16 52.85 -9.90 16.25
C ALA A 16 52.80 -8.51 16.89
N LEU A 17 52.07 -7.61 16.23
CA LEU A 17 51.85 -6.21 16.59
C LEU A 17 51.09 -6.09 17.92
N VAL A 18 51.37 -5.00 18.62
CA VAL A 18 50.78 -4.59 19.90
C VAL A 18 49.25 -4.44 19.77
N GLY A 19 48.49 -5.32 20.42
CA GLY A 19 47.06 -5.13 20.66
C GLY A 19 46.85 -4.21 21.86
N CYS A 20 46.44 -2.97 21.62
CA CYS A 20 45.84 -2.13 22.65
C CYS A 20 44.47 -2.70 23.05
N LYS A 21 44.20 -2.65 24.35
CA LYS A 21 43.08 -3.27 25.05
C LYS A 21 41.71 -2.88 24.46
N THR A 22 40.93 -3.90 24.11
CA THR A 22 39.55 -3.80 23.61
C THR A 22 38.52 -3.54 24.73
N ASP A 23 38.90 -3.70 25.99
CA ASP A 23 37.98 -3.69 27.15
C ASP A 23 37.47 -2.30 27.56
N ASP A 24 38.16 -1.21 27.20
CA ASP A 24 37.74 0.16 27.55
C ASP A 24 36.67 0.68 26.57
N LEU A 25 36.64 0.19 25.33
CA LEU A 25 35.65 0.55 24.31
C LEU A 25 34.27 -0.05 24.59
N GLU A 26 34.20 -1.29 25.09
CA GLU A 26 32.92 -1.92 25.43
C GLU A 26 32.21 -1.20 26.58
N LYS A 27 32.94 -0.74 27.60
CA LYS A 27 32.36 0.01 28.72
C LYS A 27 31.86 1.41 28.34
N ASP A 28 32.59 2.09 27.47
CA ASP A 28 32.18 3.41 26.96
C ASP A 28 30.95 3.27 26.05
N ILE A 29 30.84 2.20 25.26
CA ILE A 29 29.67 1.87 24.44
C ILE A 29 28.45 1.58 25.31
N ASP A 30 28.59 0.77 26.36
CA ASP A 30 27.50 0.47 27.28
C ASP A 30 27.03 1.73 28.03
N SER A 31 27.95 2.57 28.49
CA SER A 31 27.62 3.86 29.11
C SER A 31 26.92 4.82 28.14
N LEU A 32 27.34 4.87 26.87
CA LEU A 32 26.69 5.68 25.84
C LEU A 32 25.29 5.14 25.52
N LYS A 33 25.10 3.82 25.49
CA LYS A 33 23.82 3.18 25.25
C LYS A 33 22.81 3.49 26.37
N ASP A 34 23.24 3.39 27.63
CA ASP A 34 22.42 3.75 28.80
C ASP A 34 22.00 5.23 28.77
N ARG A 35 22.89 6.12 28.31
CA ARG A 35 22.61 7.55 28.17
C ARG A 35 21.62 7.86 27.05
N VAL A 36 21.70 7.16 25.92
CA VAL A 36 20.74 7.31 24.81
C VAL A 36 19.36 6.83 25.25
N THR A 37 19.28 5.67 25.91
CA THR A 37 18.02 5.15 26.46
C THR A 37 17.40 6.11 27.48
N SER A 38 18.22 6.79 28.30
CA SER A 38 17.72 7.81 29.23
C SER A 38 17.16 9.05 28.53
N LEU A 39 17.80 9.54 27.46
CA LEU A 39 17.31 10.68 26.68
C LEU A 39 16.03 10.35 25.91
N GLU A 40 15.93 9.16 25.33
CA GLU A 40 14.72 8.70 24.63
C GLU A 40 13.51 8.60 25.57
N ALA A 41 13.71 8.09 26.78
CA ALA A 41 12.66 8.04 27.80
C ALA A 41 12.18 9.45 28.22
N GLN A 42 13.09 10.42 28.30
CA GLN A 42 12.75 11.81 28.66
C GLN A 42 11.96 12.52 27.56
N VAL A 43 12.36 12.35 26.30
CA VAL A 43 11.60 12.90 25.16
C VAL A 43 10.19 12.34 25.11
N SER A 44 10.03 11.03 25.35
CA SER A 44 8.72 10.40 25.44
C SER A 44 7.88 11.04 26.54
N LEU A 45 8.44 11.14 27.75
CA LEU A 45 7.74 11.67 28.92
C LEU A 45 7.32 13.14 28.73
N LEU A 46 8.19 13.96 28.14
CA LEU A 46 7.88 15.34 27.79
C LEU A 46 6.68 15.43 26.83
N ASN A 47 6.71 14.64 25.76
CA ASN A 47 5.62 14.61 24.77
C ASN A 47 4.30 14.13 25.40
N ASP A 48 4.36 13.16 26.31
CA ASP A 48 3.20 12.65 27.04
C ASP A 48 2.60 13.73 27.96
N ASN A 49 3.43 14.46 28.70
CA ASN A 49 2.98 15.56 29.58
C ASN A 49 2.39 16.74 28.80
N LEU A 50 2.98 17.12 27.67
CA LEU A 50 2.44 18.18 26.80
C LEU A 50 1.06 17.81 26.25
N ASN A 51 0.86 16.54 25.88
CA ASN A 51 -0.45 16.04 25.48
C ASN A 51 -1.44 16.06 26.65
N ALA A 52 -1.00 15.68 27.85
CA ALA A 52 -1.84 15.66 29.04
C ALA A 52 -2.39 17.06 29.39
N ILE A 53 -1.53 18.10 29.31
CA ILE A 53 -1.93 19.50 29.54
C ILE A 53 -2.94 19.98 28.51
N ARG A 54 -2.70 19.69 27.23
CA ARG A 54 -3.64 20.04 26.16
C ARG A 54 -5.04 19.52 26.46
N VAL A 55 -5.13 18.28 26.96
CA VAL A 55 -6.41 17.66 27.31
C VAL A 55 -7.04 18.29 28.57
N ILE A 56 -6.25 18.60 29.59
CA ILE A 56 -6.73 19.29 30.79
C ILE A 56 -7.29 20.68 30.43
N LEU A 57 -6.59 21.41 29.57
CA LEU A 57 -6.96 22.76 29.12
C LEU A 57 -8.18 22.79 28.19
N ASP A 58 -8.37 21.76 27.36
CA ASP A 58 -9.52 21.67 26.48
C ASP A 58 -10.84 21.54 27.26
N GLY A 59 -10.82 20.85 28.42
CA GLY A 59 -11.96 20.74 29.33
C GLY A 59 -13.19 20.04 28.75
N SER A 60 -13.11 19.51 27.54
CA SER A 60 -14.21 18.82 26.84
C SER A 60 -14.44 17.39 27.35
N LYS A 61 -13.48 16.84 28.09
CA LYS A 61 -13.47 15.46 28.61
C LYS A 61 -13.51 15.46 30.14
N THR A 62 -14.01 14.37 30.70
CA THR A 62 -13.97 14.13 32.16
C THR A 62 -13.14 12.89 32.47
N ILE A 63 -12.69 12.73 33.71
CA ILE A 63 -11.94 11.55 34.15
C ILE A 63 -12.93 10.50 34.62
N SER A 64 -12.94 9.33 33.97
CA SER A 64 -13.82 8.22 34.30
C SER A 64 -13.25 7.35 35.44
N SER A 65 -11.92 7.21 35.48
CA SER A 65 -11.17 6.54 36.55
C SER A 65 -9.70 6.95 36.52
N TYR A 66 -8.96 6.70 37.60
CA TYR A 66 -7.52 6.88 37.64
C TYR A 66 -6.84 5.85 38.55
N THR A 67 -5.57 5.57 38.29
CA THR A 67 -4.65 4.91 39.23
C THR A 67 -3.52 5.86 39.59
N SER A 68 -2.92 5.69 40.77
CA SER A 68 -1.75 6.45 41.20
C SER A 68 -0.71 5.48 41.75
N GLU A 69 0.44 5.42 41.08
CA GLU A 69 1.58 4.57 41.48
C GLU A 69 2.87 5.39 41.36
N ASN A 70 3.68 5.41 42.43
CA ASN A 70 5.00 6.05 42.46
C ASN A 70 5.03 7.53 41.98
N GLY A 71 3.96 8.30 42.17
CA GLY A 71 3.88 9.70 41.73
C GLY A 71 3.39 9.89 40.29
N THR A 72 3.05 8.81 39.58
CA THR A 72 2.38 8.86 38.28
C THR A 72 0.88 8.56 38.42
N TYR A 73 0.05 9.47 37.92
CA TYR A 73 -1.39 9.30 37.77
C TYR A 73 -1.71 8.84 36.34
N THR A 74 -2.27 7.64 36.20
CA THR A 74 -2.81 7.19 34.91
C THR A 74 -4.31 7.43 34.91
N LEU A 75 -4.75 8.39 34.10
CA LEU A 75 -6.15 8.78 33.94
C LEU A 75 -6.77 8.01 32.79
N THR A 76 -7.97 7.50 33.00
CA THR A 76 -8.86 7.07 31.90
C THR A 76 -9.91 8.15 31.71
N LEU A 77 -10.03 8.67 30.50
CA LEU A 77 -11.00 9.72 30.17
C LEU A 77 -12.38 9.14 29.89
N SER A 78 -13.35 10.02 29.73
CA SER A 78 -14.75 9.67 29.42
C SER A 78 -14.97 9.07 28.04
N ASP A 79 -14.02 9.26 27.11
CA ASP A 79 -14.01 8.62 25.78
C ASP A 79 -13.27 7.27 25.77
N GLY A 80 -12.75 6.81 26.92
CA GLY A 80 -11.97 5.58 27.05
C GLY A 80 -10.47 5.72 26.75
N SER A 81 -10.00 6.86 26.22
CA SER A 81 -8.57 7.12 26.06
C SER A 81 -7.86 7.25 27.41
N THR A 82 -6.55 7.01 27.42
CA THR A 82 -5.72 7.08 28.63
C THR A 82 -4.63 8.13 28.51
N ILE A 83 -4.33 8.79 29.63
CA ILE A 83 -3.29 9.80 29.76
C ILE A 83 -2.51 9.53 31.04
N ALA A 84 -1.18 9.58 30.98
CA ALA A 84 -0.34 9.53 32.17
C ALA A 84 0.14 10.93 32.55
N LEU A 85 0.15 11.22 33.85
CA LEU A 85 0.69 12.43 34.46
C LEU A 85 1.73 12.01 35.48
N THR A 86 3.00 12.33 35.26
CA THR A 86 4.07 11.96 36.20
C THR A 86 4.55 13.19 36.97
N GLN A 87 4.54 13.12 38.30
CA GLN A 87 5.15 14.14 39.17
C GLN A 87 6.68 14.00 39.10
N GLY A 88 7.37 15.06 38.69
CA GLY A 88 8.82 15.08 38.64
C GLY A 88 9.51 15.05 40.01
N SER A 89 10.78 14.66 40.05
CA SER A 89 11.72 14.89 41.18
C SER A 89 12.97 15.61 40.67
N GLU A 90 13.82 16.17 41.55
CA GLU A 90 14.89 17.12 41.15
C GLU A 90 16.15 16.48 40.52
N GLY A 91 16.66 17.13 39.45
CA GLY A 91 17.99 16.93 38.85
C GLY A 91 18.16 17.61 37.45
N GLN A 92 19.36 18.09 37.11
CA GLN A 92 19.58 19.10 36.05
C GLN A 92 19.91 18.52 34.65
N ILE A 93 19.05 18.82 33.65
CA ILE A 93 19.26 18.63 32.21
C ILE A 93 19.03 19.99 31.52
N VAL A 94 19.80 20.31 30.48
CA VAL A 94 19.53 21.49 29.64
C VAL A 94 18.37 21.17 28.70
N MET A 95 17.17 21.24 29.25
CA MET A 95 15.92 21.22 28.50
C MET A 95 15.59 22.66 28.08
N PRO A 96 15.01 22.91 26.89
CA PRO A 96 14.46 24.22 26.60
C PRO A 96 13.34 24.58 27.59
N ASP A 97 13.22 25.86 27.94
CA ASP A 97 12.17 26.34 28.83
C ASP A 97 10.84 26.30 28.08
N ILE A 98 9.90 25.48 28.56
CA ILE A 98 8.56 25.38 27.99
C ILE A 98 7.56 25.78 29.07
N THR A 99 6.73 26.77 28.77
CA THR A 99 5.70 27.26 29.68
C THR A 99 4.39 27.52 28.95
N ILE A 100 3.34 27.85 29.70
CA ILE A 100 2.10 28.43 29.19
C ILE A 100 2.04 29.86 29.71
N ASN A 101 1.71 30.81 28.83
CA ASN A 101 1.51 32.19 29.24
C ASN A 101 0.07 32.44 29.73
N GLU A 102 -0.17 33.61 30.31
CA GLU A 102 -1.48 34.04 30.80
C GLU A 102 -2.60 34.01 29.72
N ASN A 103 -2.24 33.96 28.43
CA ASN A 103 -3.18 33.87 27.31
C ASN A 103 -3.48 32.42 26.87
N GLY A 104 -2.98 31.41 27.58
CA GLY A 104 -3.18 30.00 27.25
C GLY A 104 -2.37 29.51 26.03
N GLN A 105 -1.22 30.12 25.77
CA GLN A 105 -0.36 29.80 24.63
C GLN A 105 0.89 29.05 25.07
N TRP A 106 1.31 28.07 24.28
CA TRP A 106 2.62 27.43 24.41
C TRP A 106 3.73 28.46 24.17
N VAL A 107 4.66 28.54 25.11
CA VAL A 107 5.86 29.37 25.03
C VAL A 107 7.08 28.47 25.11
N LEU A 108 8.01 28.62 24.16
CA LEU A 108 9.28 27.91 24.10
C LEU A 108 10.42 28.95 24.13
N ASN A 109 11.27 28.90 25.15
CA ASN A 109 12.37 29.86 25.37
C ASN A 109 11.92 31.34 25.25
N GLY A 110 10.73 31.66 25.73
CA GLY A 110 10.16 33.02 25.68
C GLY A 110 9.42 33.37 24.38
N GLU A 111 9.45 32.52 23.35
CA GLU A 111 8.70 32.73 22.10
C GLU A 111 7.37 31.99 22.08
N VAL A 112 6.31 32.66 21.60
CA VAL A 112 4.96 32.07 21.47
C VAL A 112 4.91 31.16 20.24
N ILE A 113 4.60 29.88 20.45
CA ILE A 113 4.63 28.85 19.40
C ILE A 113 3.26 28.25 19.05
N GLY A 114 2.21 28.51 19.84
CA GLY A 114 0.86 28.03 19.50
C GLY A 114 -0.17 28.13 20.62
N GLN A 115 -1.42 27.81 20.33
CA GLN A 115 -2.49 27.71 21.34
C GLN A 115 -2.44 26.36 22.07
N ALA A 116 -2.53 26.38 23.40
CA ALA A 116 -2.54 25.15 24.21
C ALA A 116 -3.94 24.54 24.37
N THR A 117 -5.00 25.27 23.97
CA THR A 117 -6.41 24.87 24.09
C THR A 117 -7.08 24.65 22.73
N GLY A 118 -7.99 23.67 22.62
CA GLY A 118 -8.97 23.53 21.53
C GLY A 118 -8.55 22.71 20.30
N ASN A 119 -9.51 22.49 19.39
CA ASN A 119 -9.36 21.70 18.15
C ASN A 119 -8.37 22.28 17.12
N SER A 120 -7.90 23.52 17.30
CA SER A 120 -6.91 24.17 16.42
C SER A 120 -5.55 24.40 17.10
N GLY A 121 -5.39 24.01 18.36
CA GLY A 121 -4.11 24.05 19.07
C GLY A 121 -3.23 22.87 18.66
N ILE A 122 -2.06 23.15 18.09
CA ILE A 122 -1.08 22.10 17.76
C ILE A 122 -0.23 21.83 19.01
N THR A 123 -0.25 20.60 19.51
CA THR A 123 0.65 20.16 20.59
C THR A 123 2.04 19.95 20.00
N PRO A 124 3.06 20.71 20.43
CA PRO A 124 4.42 20.52 19.94
C PRO A 124 4.94 19.13 20.28
N LYS A 125 5.73 18.53 19.37
CA LYS A 125 6.44 17.28 19.63
C LYS A 125 7.94 17.50 19.61
N PHE A 126 8.62 17.06 20.66
CA PHE A 126 10.07 17.16 20.78
C PHE A 126 10.76 15.86 20.36
N ASN A 127 11.99 15.99 19.87
CA ASN A 127 12.91 14.89 19.62
C ASN A 127 14.36 15.35 19.81
N ILE A 128 15.30 14.40 19.89
CA ILE A 128 16.73 14.66 19.79
C ILE A 128 17.22 14.31 18.38
N SER A 129 17.91 15.24 17.74
CA SER A 129 18.53 15.01 16.44
C SER A 129 19.72 14.06 16.51
N ALA A 130 20.13 13.50 15.37
CA ALA A 130 21.31 12.64 15.28
C ALA A 130 22.62 13.34 15.73
N ASP A 131 22.71 14.68 15.58
CA ASP A 131 23.82 15.51 16.06
C ASP A 131 23.70 15.93 17.54
N LYS A 132 22.72 15.37 18.28
CA LYS A 132 22.49 15.56 19.73
C LYS A 132 22.01 16.96 20.12
N TYR A 133 21.11 17.54 19.34
CA TYR A 133 20.43 18.80 19.65
C TYR A 133 18.93 18.59 19.76
N TRP A 134 18.27 19.45 20.53
CA TRP A 134 16.82 19.45 20.63
C TRP A 134 16.17 19.89 19.31
N GLN A 135 15.13 19.18 18.91
CA GLN A 135 14.25 19.55 17.81
C GLN A 135 12.79 19.56 18.26
N VAL A 136 11.98 20.40 17.62
CA VAL A 136 10.54 20.54 17.88
C VAL A 136 9.77 20.47 16.56
N SER A 137 8.59 19.86 16.60
CA SER A 137 7.65 19.75 15.50
C SER A 137 6.35 20.45 15.83
N PHE A 138 5.83 21.21 14.87
CA PHE A 138 4.55 21.92 14.92
C PHE A 138 3.54 21.37 13.90
N ASP A 139 3.73 20.14 13.43
CA ASP A 139 2.88 19.50 12.41
C ASP A 139 2.65 18.01 12.71
N GLU A 140 2.53 17.69 14.01
CA GLU A 140 2.31 16.35 14.56
C GLU A 140 3.47 15.36 14.34
N GLY A 141 4.67 15.86 14.05
CA GLY A 141 5.89 15.07 13.87
C GLY A 141 6.27 14.82 12.41
N LYS A 142 5.69 15.55 11.44
CA LYS A 142 6.02 15.40 10.01
C LYS A 142 7.31 16.12 9.65
N THR A 143 7.56 17.28 10.25
CA THR A 143 8.79 18.06 10.12
C THR A 143 9.29 18.50 11.49
N TYR A 144 10.62 18.66 11.60
CA TYR A 144 11.31 19.03 12.84
C TYR A 144 12.28 20.19 12.60
N GLU A 145 12.19 21.21 13.45
CA GLU A 145 13.08 22.37 13.47
C GLU A 145 13.99 22.32 14.70
N TYR A 146 15.20 22.87 14.61
CA TYR A 146 16.10 22.93 15.77
C TYR A 146 15.58 23.93 16.80
N VAL A 147 15.61 23.53 18.07
CA VAL A 147 15.35 24.46 19.17
C VAL A 147 16.55 25.38 19.34
N LEU A 148 16.30 26.68 19.32
CA LEU A 148 17.31 27.72 19.49
C LEU A 148 17.18 28.36 20.87
N ASP A 149 18.31 28.77 21.45
CA ASP A 149 18.34 29.59 22.66
C ASP A 149 18.04 31.07 22.36
N GLU A 150 18.03 31.91 23.39
CA GLU A 150 17.80 33.36 23.29
C GLU A 150 18.82 34.07 22.37
N ASN A 151 19.97 33.46 22.07
CA ASN A 151 21.03 33.99 21.22
C ASN A 151 21.00 33.43 19.78
N GLY A 152 20.05 32.53 19.47
CA GLY A 152 19.95 31.86 18.17
C GLY A 152 20.89 30.66 17.99
N GLU A 153 21.50 30.15 19.06
CA GLU A 153 22.35 28.95 19.03
C GLU A 153 21.54 27.67 19.28
N LYS A 154 21.94 26.55 18.70
CA LYS A 154 21.24 25.27 18.88
C LYS A 154 21.36 24.77 20.32
N VAL A 155 20.26 24.36 20.94
CA VAL A 155 20.24 23.82 22.30
C VAL A 155 20.73 22.37 22.33
N ALA A 156 21.87 22.12 22.98
CA ALA A 156 22.52 20.80 23.01
C ALA A 156 21.87 19.84 24.03
N ALA A 157 21.59 18.61 23.60
CA ALA A 157 21.07 17.54 24.45
C ALA A 157 22.25 16.78 25.11
N THR A 158 22.78 17.31 26.22
CA THR A 158 23.96 16.74 26.90
C THR A 158 23.71 16.36 28.36
N THR A 159 24.38 15.29 28.80
CA THR A 159 24.33 14.73 30.17
C THR A 159 25.66 14.89 30.91
N SER A 160 26.47 15.89 30.57
CA SER A 160 27.83 16.07 31.10
C SER A 160 27.82 16.58 32.55
N GLY A 161 27.88 15.67 33.53
CA GLY A 161 27.88 15.94 34.98
C GLY A 161 27.51 14.69 35.77
N ASN A 162 27.58 14.70 37.11
CA ASN A 162 26.86 13.68 37.90
C ASN A 162 25.37 14.02 37.81
N VAL A 163 24.61 13.32 36.96
CA VAL A 163 23.25 13.73 36.56
C VAL A 163 22.19 12.81 37.17
N SER A 164 21.16 13.42 37.76
CA SER A 164 19.86 12.85 38.13
C SER A 164 18.77 13.67 37.42
N VAL A 165 17.55 13.13 37.27
CA VAL A 165 16.52 13.55 36.31
C VAL A 165 15.53 14.57 36.92
N SER A 166 15.10 15.61 36.17
CA SER A 166 13.87 16.38 36.45
C SER A 166 13.01 16.64 35.22
N ASP A 167 11.71 16.42 35.37
CA ASP A 167 10.64 16.69 34.40
C ASP A 167 9.60 17.60 35.06
N ALA A 168 10.02 18.82 35.40
CA ALA A 168 9.25 19.76 36.19
C ALA A 168 8.22 20.53 35.34
N PHE A 169 7.36 19.82 34.59
CA PHE A 169 6.20 20.47 33.96
C PHE A 169 5.06 20.65 34.96
N PHE A 170 4.87 19.68 35.86
CA PHE A 170 3.89 19.71 36.94
C PHE A 170 4.58 19.92 38.29
N GLU A 171 4.22 21.00 38.98
CA GLU A 171 4.63 21.25 40.38
C GLU A 171 3.90 20.31 41.34
N ASP A 172 2.59 20.13 41.13
CA ASP A 172 1.74 19.28 41.97
C ASP A 172 0.59 18.68 41.16
N VAL A 173 0.27 17.41 41.42
CA VAL A 173 -0.90 16.72 40.86
C VAL A 173 -1.62 16.06 42.01
N LYS A 174 -2.87 16.49 42.27
CA LYS A 174 -3.65 15.99 43.39
C LYS A 174 -5.13 15.88 43.03
N VAL A 175 -5.85 15.14 43.86
CA VAL A 175 -7.31 15.01 43.73
C VAL A 175 -7.97 15.71 44.92
N GLU A 176 -8.79 16.71 44.63
CA GLU A 176 -9.55 17.46 45.64
C GLU A 176 -10.98 17.72 45.14
N ASN A 177 -11.98 17.44 45.96
CA ASN A 177 -13.40 17.69 45.66
C ASN A 177 -13.89 17.12 44.31
N ASP A 178 -13.57 15.86 44.01
CA ASP A 178 -13.89 15.19 42.74
C ASP A 178 -13.33 15.89 41.49
N MET A 179 -12.26 16.68 41.66
CA MET A 179 -11.49 17.27 40.57
C MET A 179 -10.06 16.77 40.66
N LEU A 180 -9.46 16.44 39.52
CA LEU A 180 -8.02 16.38 39.41
C LEU A 180 -7.51 17.81 39.28
N VAL A 181 -6.71 18.24 40.24
CA VAL A 181 -6.10 19.57 40.29
C VAL A 181 -4.63 19.41 39.93
N VAL A 182 -4.22 20.11 38.87
CA VAL A 182 -2.86 20.08 38.34
C VAL A 182 -2.28 21.48 38.43
N THR A 183 -1.15 21.60 39.10
CA THR A 183 -0.38 22.84 39.23
C THR A 183 0.82 22.74 38.30
N LEU A 184 0.91 23.65 37.33
CA LEU A 184 2.07 23.76 36.45
C LEU A 184 3.24 24.40 37.19
N ASN A 185 4.46 24.10 36.75
CA ASN A 185 5.65 24.78 37.22
C ASN A 185 5.58 26.27 36.83
N GLY A 186 5.49 27.15 37.84
CA GLY A 186 5.11 28.57 37.68
C GLY A 186 3.87 28.97 38.48
N GLY A 187 3.15 28.00 39.06
CA GLY A 187 2.07 28.21 40.04
C GLY A 187 0.66 28.31 39.45
N GLU A 188 0.48 28.22 38.13
CA GLU A 188 -0.84 28.18 37.50
C GLU A 188 -1.54 26.85 37.78
N THR A 189 -2.83 26.89 38.11
CA THR A 189 -3.61 25.70 38.47
C THR A 189 -4.76 25.47 37.52
N TYR A 190 -4.90 24.23 37.04
CA TYR A 190 -6.02 23.77 36.23
C TYR A 190 -6.73 22.61 36.91
N SER A 191 -8.01 22.41 36.58
CA SER A 191 -8.82 21.36 37.19
C SER A 191 -9.69 20.64 36.17
N LEU A 192 -9.68 19.30 36.21
CA LEU A 192 -10.53 18.46 35.37
C LEU A 192 -11.47 17.63 36.26
N PRO A 193 -12.78 17.58 35.98
CA PRO A 193 -13.72 16.85 36.82
C PRO A 193 -13.52 15.33 36.70
N ILE A 194 -13.54 14.67 37.86
CA ILE A 194 -13.56 13.22 38.01
C ILE A 194 -15.02 12.80 38.16
N VAL A 195 -15.56 12.22 37.09
CA VAL A 195 -16.92 11.71 37.05
C VAL A 195 -16.84 10.19 36.99
N ALA A 196 -16.66 9.59 38.16
CA ALA A 196 -16.51 8.14 38.28
C ALA A 196 -17.63 7.41 37.52
N ASN A 197 -17.29 6.41 36.71
CA ASN A 197 -18.25 5.64 35.91
C ASN A 197 -19.09 6.52 34.95
N LEU A 198 -18.47 7.52 34.31
CA LEU A 198 -19.00 8.19 33.12
C LEU A 198 -18.15 7.80 31.90
N LYS A 199 -18.72 7.09 30.94
CA LYS A 199 -18.02 6.55 29.76
C LYS A 199 -18.94 6.53 28.54
N ALA A 200 -18.43 6.99 27.41
CA ALA A 200 -19.00 6.84 26.08
C ALA A 200 -17.85 6.47 25.14
N ASN A 201 -17.81 5.24 24.64
CA ASN A 201 -16.76 4.81 23.71
C ASN A 201 -17.39 3.91 22.64
N ILE A 202 -17.14 4.23 21.37
CA ILE A 202 -17.50 3.43 20.20
C ILE A 202 -16.29 2.58 19.86
N VAL A 203 -16.40 1.26 20.01
CA VAL A 203 -15.31 0.37 19.63
C VAL A 203 -15.19 0.36 18.11
N ASP A 204 -13.97 0.51 17.61
CA ASP A 204 -13.67 0.48 16.18
C ASP A 204 -14.28 -0.78 15.52
N PRO A 205 -15.15 -0.61 14.50
CA PRO A 205 -15.80 -1.73 13.84
C PRO A 205 -14.78 -2.66 13.17
N ALA A 206 -14.97 -3.97 13.32
CA ALA A 206 -14.09 -4.97 12.71
C ALA A 206 -14.18 -4.99 11.16
N GLU A 207 -15.35 -4.67 10.61
CA GLU A 207 -15.62 -4.69 9.17
C GLU A 207 -15.96 -3.28 8.67
N GLY A 208 -15.44 -2.93 7.49
CA GLY A 208 -15.73 -1.66 6.82
C GLY A 208 -15.05 -0.43 7.42
N PHE A 209 -14.28 -0.55 8.51
CA PHE A 209 -13.56 0.57 9.11
C PHE A 209 -12.14 0.70 8.57
N LYS A 210 -11.84 1.81 7.87
CA LYS A 210 -10.49 2.15 7.37
C LYS A 210 -10.27 3.65 7.45
N ASN A 211 -9.06 4.07 7.87
CA ASN A 211 -8.66 5.47 7.94
C ASN A 211 -9.65 6.38 8.73
N GLY A 212 -10.22 5.87 9.82
CA GLY A 212 -11.16 6.61 10.66
C GLY A 212 -12.58 6.78 10.07
N VAL A 213 -12.91 6.03 9.01
CA VAL A 213 -14.24 6.03 8.39
C VAL A 213 -14.80 4.61 8.36
N TRP A 214 -16.05 4.46 8.80
CA TRP A 214 -16.81 3.22 8.74
C TRP A 214 -17.71 3.22 7.49
N THR A 215 -17.32 2.47 6.48
CA THR A 215 -18.07 2.31 5.22
C THR A 215 -19.07 1.17 5.33
N ILE A 216 -20.34 1.46 5.02
CA ILE A 216 -21.46 0.52 5.11
C ILE A 216 -22.18 0.47 3.75
N GLY A 217 -22.62 -0.71 3.31
CA GLY A 217 -23.37 -0.84 2.06
C GLY A 217 -24.73 -0.16 2.10
N TYR A 218 -25.20 0.40 0.98
CA TYR A 218 -26.56 0.97 0.90
C TYR A 218 -27.62 -0.04 1.35
N GLY A 219 -28.44 0.35 2.33
CA GLY A 219 -29.49 -0.48 2.93
C GLY A 219 -28.99 -1.56 3.89
N GLU A 220 -27.69 -1.73 4.06
CA GLU A 220 -27.14 -2.72 4.99
C GLU A 220 -27.27 -2.27 6.44
N THR A 221 -27.34 -3.27 7.33
CA THR A 221 -27.34 -3.10 8.78
C THR A 221 -26.16 -3.83 9.36
N VAL A 222 -25.32 -3.10 10.09
CA VAL A 222 -24.09 -3.60 10.72
C VAL A 222 -24.08 -3.24 12.20
N THR A 223 -23.18 -3.86 12.95
CA THR A 223 -23.08 -3.66 14.39
C THR A 223 -21.65 -3.46 14.84
N THR A 224 -21.46 -2.63 15.87
CA THR A 224 -20.23 -2.58 16.66
C THR A 224 -20.55 -2.58 18.15
N GLU A 225 -19.56 -2.88 18.98
CA GLU A 225 -19.66 -2.77 20.44
C GLU A 225 -19.49 -1.31 20.86
N VAL A 226 -20.18 -0.90 21.92
CA VAL A 226 -19.96 0.37 22.59
C VAL A 226 -19.83 0.14 24.10
N GLU A 227 -19.01 0.96 24.75
CA GLU A 227 -18.86 0.97 26.20
C GLU A 227 -19.56 2.20 26.78
N ILE A 228 -20.53 1.97 27.66
CA ILE A 228 -21.44 2.98 28.19
C ILE A 228 -21.46 2.89 29.72
N SER A 229 -21.24 4.03 30.37
CA SER A 229 -21.44 4.20 31.80
C SER A 229 -21.99 5.59 32.09
N GLY A 230 -23.16 5.70 32.72
CA GLY A 230 -23.83 6.98 32.98
C GLY A 230 -25.32 6.81 33.30
N ASP A 231 -26.03 7.92 33.43
CA ASP A 231 -27.45 7.97 33.78
C ASP A 231 -28.36 7.81 32.55
N ASN A 232 -28.05 8.50 31.44
CA ASN A 232 -28.75 8.35 30.17
C ASN A 232 -27.77 8.33 29.01
N TYR A 233 -28.20 7.73 27.91
CA TYR A 233 -27.40 7.59 26.70
C TYR A 233 -28.27 7.62 25.45
N PHE A 234 -27.74 8.14 24.36
CA PHE A 234 -28.37 8.12 23.04
C PHE A 234 -27.32 8.17 21.94
N VAL A 235 -27.73 7.74 20.75
CA VAL A 235 -26.94 7.80 19.52
C VAL A 235 -27.63 8.71 18.53
N THR A 236 -26.84 9.57 17.86
CA THR A 236 -27.30 10.35 16.71
C THR A 236 -26.54 9.93 15.47
N VAL A 237 -27.22 9.88 14.34
CA VAL A 237 -26.67 9.50 13.03
C VAL A 237 -26.76 10.66 12.06
N PRO A 238 -26.02 10.62 10.93
CA PRO A 238 -26.12 11.63 9.91
C PRO A 238 -27.53 11.76 9.33
N ALA A 239 -27.83 12.95 8.81
CA ALA A 239 -29.04 13.14 8.00
C ALA A 239 -29.00 12.27 6.73
N GLY A 240 -30.16 12.05 6.11
CA GLY A 240 -30.22 11.38 4.80
C GLY A 240 -30.58 9.89 4.83
N GLY A 241 -31.27 9.44 5.88
CA GLY A 241 -31.87 8.09 5.93
C GLY A 241 -31.08 7.05 6.72
N TRP A 242 -30.00 7.45 7.39
CA TRP A 242 -29.34 6.62 8.39
C TRP A 242 -30.25 6.38 9.59
N THR A 243 -30.12 5.21 10.21
CA THR A 243 -30.72 4.93 11.52
C THR A 243 -29.71 4.21 12.42
N ALA A 244 -29.83 4.40 13.73
CA ALA A 244 -29.08 3.62 14.70
C ALA A 244 -29.91 3.30 15.94
N THR A 245 -29.58 2.20 16.59
CA THR A 245 -30.17 1.78 17.86
C THR A 245 -29.08 1.22 18.78
N LEU A 246 -29.30 1.36 20.09
CA LEU A 246 -28.46 0.79 21.13
C LEU A 246 -29.24 -0.32 21.84
N SER A 247 -28.59 -1.45 22.08
CA SER A 247 -29.14 -2.49 22.95
C SER A 247 -29.21 -2.03 24.42
N GLU A 248 -29.82 -2.86 25.27
CA GLU A 248 -29.68 -2.74 26.72
C GLU A 248 -28.19 -2.82 27.10
N VAL A 249 -27.75 -1.97 28.02
CA VAL A 249 -26.38 -1.97 28.56
C VAL A 249 -26.25 -3.10 29.58
N LYS A 250 -25.31 -4.02 29.35
CA LYS A 250 -24.96 -5.12 30.26
C LYS A 250 -23.48 -5.04 30.58
N GLU A 251 -23.14 -5.00 31.86
CA GLU A 251 -21.75 -4.93 32.34
C GLU A 251 -20.96 -3.77 31.71
N GLY A 252 -21.63 -2.63 31.48
CA GLY A 252 -21.02 -1.43 30.89
C GLY A 252 -20.85 -1.49 29.36
N LYS A 253 -21.41 -2.50 28.68
CA LYS A 253 -21.34 -2.68 27.23
C LYS A 253 -22.72 -2.74 26.59
N ALA A 254 -22.84 -2.26 25.36
CA ALA A 254 -24.02 -2.42 24.53
C ALA A 254 -23.62 -2.66 23.06
N THR A 255 -24.55 -3.13 22.25
CA THR A 255 -24.39 -3.24 20.80
C THR A 255 -25.01 -2.02 20.13
N LEU A 256 -24.20 -1.27 19.38
CA LEU A 256 -24.66 -0.24 18.47
C LEU A 256 -24.97 -0.87 17.11
N THR A 257 -26.24 -0.83 16.72
CA THR A 257 -26.71 -1.27 15.41
C THR A 257 -26.92 -0.07 14.52
N VAL A 258 -26.32 -0.04 13.34
CA VAL A 258 -26.39 1.07 12.39
C VAL A 258 -26.89 0.56 11.05
N THR A 259 -27.88 1.24 10.48
CA THR A 259 -28.41 0.95 9.14
C THR A 259 -28.15 2.13 8.22
N ALA A 260 -27.49 1.85 7.10
CA ALA A 260 -27.22 2.82 6.05
C ALA A 260 -28.50 3.15 5.25
N PRO A 261 -28.58 4.34 4.64
CA PRO A 261 -29.69 4.68 3.75
C PRO A 261 -29.79 3.70 2.58
N ALA A 262 -31.00 3.45 2.08
CA ALA A 262 -31.25 2.47 1.01
C ALA A 262 -30.64 2.86 -0.35
N GLN A 263 -30.26 4.13 -0.53
CA GLN A 263 -29.67 4.66 -1.74
C GLN A 263 -28.98 6.00 -1.43
N ALA A 264 -28.20 6.51 -2.38
CA ALA A 264 -27.58 7.83 -2.26
C ALA A 264 -28.62 8.90 -1.91
N SER A 265 -28.36 9.66 -0.86
CA SER A 265 -29.22 10.77 -0.44
C SER A 265 -29.22 11.87 -1.51
N THR A 266 -30.40 12.35 -1.89
CA THR A 266 -30.58 13.50 -2.79
C THR A 266 -30.75 14.83 -2.03
N LEU A 267 -30.55 14.85 -0.70
CA LEU A 267 -30.90 15.99 0.16
C LEU A 267 -29.75 16.97 0.44
N SER A 268 -30.18 18.21 0.59
CA SER A 268 -29.52 19.48 0.33
C SER A 268 -28.59 20.02 1.42
N ARG A 269 -27.57 20.77 0.96
CA ARG A 269 -26.89 21.92 1.59
C ARG A 269 -27.56 22.46 2.88
N ALA A 270 -27.26 21.85 4.01
CA ALA A 270 -27.35 22.52 5.31
C ALA A 270 -25.95 23.03 5.68
N THR A 271 -25.86 24.22 6.26
CA THR A 271 -24.62 24.97 6.49
C THR A 271 -23.76 24.46 7.67
N ALA A 272 -24.10 23.30 8.23
CA ALA A 272 -23.28 22.54 9.17
C ALA A 272 -23.11 21.13 8.60
N ASP A 273 -21.87 20.76 8.25
CA ASP A 273 -21.56 19.46 7.64
C ASP A 273 -21.46 18.36 8.72
N ASN A 274 -22.62 17.88 9.18
CA ASN A 274 -22.73 16.66 9.98
C ASN A 274 -23.15 15.46 9.11
N SER A 275 -22.88 15.52 7.80
CA SER A 275 -23.34 14.53 6.82
C SER A 275 -22.70 13.14 6.97
N THR A 276 -21.69 13.02 7.85
CA THR A 276 -20.92 11.79 8.04
C THR A 276 -20.68 11.43 9.52
N GLU A 277 -21.11 12.22 10.51
CA GLU A 277 -20.83 11.90 11.92
C GLU A 277 -21.93 11.06 12.58
N LEU A 278 -21.56 9.90 13.12
CA LEU A 278 -22.32 9.17 14.13
C LEU A 278 -21.74 9.51 15.51
N VAL A 279 -22.61 9.87 16.45
CA VAL A 279 -22.22 10.37 17.77
C VAL A 279 -22.89 9.55 18.85
N LEU A 280 -22.11 9.01 19.78
CA LEU A 280 -22.57 8.41 21.04
C LEU A 280 -22.46 9.46 22.15
N GLN A 281 -23.54 9.69 22.87
CA GLN A 281 -23.58 10.65 23.98
C GLN A 281 -24.09 9.96 25.24
N VAL A 282 -23.37 10.11 26.34
CA VAL A 282 -23.72 9.56 27.65
C VAL A 282 -23.62 10.68 28.68
N ASN A 283 -24.64 10.86 29.52
CA ASN A 283 -24.61 11.89 30.56
C ASN A 283 -24.56 11.27 31.96
N LYS A 284 -23.97 11.99 32.91
CA LYS A 284 -24.07 11.71 34.34
C LYS A 284 -24.16 13.01 35.12
N GLY A 285 -25.31 13.27 35.74
CA GLY A 285 -25.64 14.59 36.26
C GLY A 285 -25.57 15.67 35.16
N ILE A 286 -24.76 16.71 35.39
CA ILE A 286 -24.55 17.81 34.43
C ILE A 286 -23.44 17.52 33.40
N ASN A 287 -22.67 16.44 33.60
CA ASN A 287 -21.50 16.12 32.79
C ASN A 287 -21.87 15.20 31.63
N TRP A 288 -21.14 15.31 30.53
CA TRP A 288 -21.36 14.56 29.30
C TRP A 288 -20.06 13.90 28.84
N ALA A 289 -20.18 12.66 28.39
CA ALA A 289 -19.20 11.94 27.61
C ALA A 289 -19.72 11.84 26.17
N ILE A 290 -18.86 12.15 25.21
CA ILE A 290 -19.20 12.13 23.79
C ILE A 290 -18.09 11.39 23.05
N ASP A 291 -18.47 10.46 22.20
CA ASP A 291 -17.57 9.84 21.24
C ASP A 291 -18.19 9.83 19.83
N LYS A 292 -17.33 9.86 18.80
CA LYS A 292 -17.72 10.08 17.41
C LYS A 292 -16.99 9.16 16.47
N ILE A 293 -17.71 8.63 15.48
CA ILE A 293 -17.16 7.89 14.34
C ILE A 293 -17.71 8.47 13.03
N LYS A 294 -16.87 8.53 11.99
CA LYS A 294 -17.34 8.91 10.66
C LYS A 294 -17.94 7.69 9.96
N VAL A 295 -19.08 7.86 9.31
CA VAL A 295 -19.78 6.82 8.55
C VAL A 295 -19.97 7.26 7.09
N GLU A 296 -19.89 6.30 6.17
CA GLU A 296 -20.10 6.51 4.73
C GLU A 296 -20.94 5.38 4.15
N ALA A 297 -21.93 5.71 3.31
CA ALA A 297 -22.73 4.72 2.60
C ALA A 297 -22.25 4.58 1.15
N LYS A 298 -21.96 3.35 0.71
CA LYS A 298 -21.54 3.05 -0.67
C LYS A 298 -22.32 1.87 -1.24
N THR A 299 -22.36 1.75 -2.56
CA THR A 299 -22.89 0.53 -3.19
C THR A 299 -21.93 -0.63 -2.89
N VAL A 300 -22.34 -1.55 -2.03
CA VAL A 300 -21.63 -2.82 -1.82
C VAL A 300 -22.25 -3.83 -2.77
N ILE A 301 -21.50 -4.18 -3.81
CA ILE A 301 -21.95 -5.12 -4.85
C ILE A 301 -21.65 -6.53 -4.37
N ALA A 302 -22.68 -7.29 -3.99
CA ALA A 302 -22.54 -8.68 -3.56
C ALA A 302 -21.99 -9.60 -4.66
N SER A 303 -22.36 -9.36 -5.93
CA SER A 303 -21.73 -10.02 -7.07
C SER A 303 -21.98 -9.30 -8.40
N TYR A 304 -21.05 -9.44 -9.36
CA TYR A 304 -21.23 -8.87 -10.70
C TYR A 304 -22.41 -9.51 -11.46
N LYS A 305 -22.68 -10.80 -11.23
CA LYS A 305 -23.83 -11.48 -11.83
C LYS A 305 -25.15 -10.89 -11.36
N ALA A 306 -25.29 -10.55 -10.07
CA ALA A 306 -26.53 -9.96 -9.57
C ALA A 306 -26.88 -8.65 -10.29
N LEU A 307 -25.87 -7.80 -10.54
CA LEU A 307 -26.04 -6.57 -11.33
C LEU A 307 -26.44 -6.89 -12.78
N TYR A 308 -25.77 -7.86 -13.40
CA TYR A 308 -26.06 -8.29 -14.77
C TYR A 308 -27.50 -8.82 -14.91
N ASP A 309 -27.96 -9.62 -13.96
CA ASP A 309 -29.29 -10.26 -13.96
C ASP A 309 -30.42 -9.23 -13.85
N VAL A 310 -30.22 -8.13 -13.11
CA VAL A 310 -31.17 -7.00 -13.03
C VAL A 310 -31.10 -6.06 -14.23
N GLY A 311 -30.28 -6.39 -15.23
CA GLY A 311 -30.16 -5.63 -16.48
C GLY A 311 -29.17 -4.48 -16.45
N GLN A 312 -28.34 -4.36 -15.41
CA GLN A 312 -27.30 -3.35 -15.36
C GLN A 312 -26.18 -3.66 -16.37
N THR A 313 -25.67 -2.62 -17.02
CA THR A 313 -24.47 -2.71 -17.86
C THR A 313 -23.22 -2.62 -16.99
N LEU A 314 -22.38 -3.65 -17.05
CA LEU A 314 -21.09 -3.68 -16.38
C LEU A 314 -20.03 -3.00 -17.27
N ASN A 315 -19.27 -2.05 -16.72
CA ASN A 315 -18.14 -1.43 -17.39
C ASN A 315 -16.84 -2.06 -16.90
N ILE A 316 -16.30 -3.00 -17.67
CA ILE A 316 -15.12 -3.78 -17.29
C ILE A 316 -13.99 -3.48 -18.27
N GLY A 317 -12.96 -2.77 -17.81
CA GLY A 317 -11.84 -2.35 -18.66
C GLY A 317 -12.30 -1.56 -19.90
N GLY A 318 -13.27 -0.65 -19.73
CA GLY A 318 -13.83 0.12 -20.84
C GLY A 318 -14.72 -0.66 -21.81
N LEU A 319 -15.09 -1.91 -21.48
CA LEU A 319 -16.06 -2.70 -22.23
C LEU A 319 -17.41 -2.73 -21.52
N GLU A 320 -18.46 -2.43 -22.27
CA GLU A 320 -19.84 -2.56 -21.83
C GLU A 320 -20.31 -4.02 -21.99
N ILE A 321 -20.52 -4.69 -20.86
CA ILE A 321 -21.03 -6.06 -20.75
C ILE A 321 -22.43 -6.02 -20.15
N SER A 322 -23.45 -6.35 -20.96
CA SER A 322 -24.85 -6.29 -20.55
C SER A 322 -25.64 -7.49 -21.06
N LYS A 323 -26.74 -7.79 -20.34
CA LYS A 323 -27.70 -8.84 -20.71
C LYS A 323 -28.36 -8.58 -22.06
N GLU A 324 -28.56 -7.33 -22.44
CA GLU A 324 -29.08 -6.95 -23.76
C GLU A 324 -28.13 -7.37 -24.89
N LYS A 325 -26.82 -7.17 -24.70
CA LYS A 325 -25.82 -7.43 -25.75
C LYS A 325 -25.39 -8.89 -25.83
N TYR A 326 -25.32 -9.57 -24.69
CA TYR A 326 -24.73 -10.92 -24.60
C TYR A 326 -25.71 -12.02 -24.13
N GLY A 327 -26.97 -11.68 -23.83
CA GLY A 327 -27.98 -12.64 -23.42
C GLY A 327 -27.82 -13.11 -21.97
N GLU A 328 -28.38 -14.28 -21.64
CA GLU A 328 -28.27 -14.84 -20.29
C GLU A 328 -26.82 -15.22 -19.96
N ALA A 329 -26.42 -14.99 -18.71
CA ALA A 329 -25.12 -15.37 -18.20
C ALA A 329 -25.19 -16.64 -17.35
N THR A 330 -24.11 -17.42 -17.36
CA THR A 330 -24.00 -18.67 -16.60
C THR A 330 -23.16 -18.45 -15.35
N ILE A 331 -23.62 -18.96 -14.21
CA ILE A 331 -22.81 -19.03 -12.99
C ILE A 331 -21.93 -20.28 -13.02
N VAL A 332 -20.67 -20.13 -12.64
CA VAL A 332 -19.71 -21.22 -12.48
C VAL A 332 -19.39 -21.34 -11.00
N ASN A 333 -19.93 -22.39 -10.37
CA ASN A 333 -19.87 -22.61 -8.92
C ASN A 333 -19.35 -24.02 -8.56
N THR A 334 -18.69 -24.69 -9.49
CA THR A 334 -18.07 -26.01 -9.31
C THR A 334 -16.69 -26.05 -9.92
N GLU A 335 -15.78 -26.85 -9.35
CA GLU A 335 -14.41 -26.99 -9.86
C GLU A 335 -14.37 -27.53 -11.30
N ASP A 336 -15.15 -28.58 -11.60
CA ASP A 336 -15.13 -29.26 -12.91
C ASP A 336 -16.24 -28.77 -13.85
N PHE A 337 -16.43 -27.44 -13.93
CA PHE A 337 -17.44 -26.85 -14.81
C PHE A 337 -17.13 -27.10 -16.29
N ASP A 338 -18.12 -27.58 -17.03
CA ASP A 338 -17.97 -27.99 -18.43
C ASP A 338 -18.36 -26.84 -19.39
N PHE A 339 -17.37 -26.02 -19.77
CA PHE A 339 -17.57 -24.92 -20.72
C PHE A 339 -17.81 -25.46 -22.14
N LYS A 340 -19.05 -25.37 -22.64
CA LYS A 340 -19.45 -25.95 -23.92
C LYS A 340 -19.84 -24.95 -25.00
N THR A 341 -20.23 -23.73 -24.63
CA THR A 341 -20.85 -22.76 -25.55
C THR A 341 -20.27 -21.36 -25.39
N ASN A 342 -20.32 -20.56 -26.46
CA ASN A 342 -20.08 -19.12 -26.37
C ASN A 342 -21.00 -18.48 -25.31
N GLY A 343 -20.53 -17.45 -24.60
CA GLY A 343 -21.36 -16.76 -23.61
C GLY A 343 -20.59 -16.00 -22.53
N VAL A 344 -21.35 -15.47 -21.56
CA VAL A 344 -20.86 -14.79 -20.36
C VAL A 344 -20.92 -15.74 -19.18
N TYR A 345 -19.79 -15.88 -18.49
CA TYR A 345 -19.63 -16.74 -17.33
C TYR A 345 -19.14 -15.92 -16.14
N PHE A 346 -19.88 -16.01 -15.03
CA PHE A 346 -19.48 -15.45 -13.75
C PHE A 346 -18.96 -16.57 -12.86
N ILE A 347 -17.70 -16.49 -12.46
CA ILE A 347 -17.03 -17.52 -11.66
C ILE A 347 -17.10 -17.16 -10.18
N GLU A 348 -17.70 -17.99 -9.35
CA GLU A 348 -17.76 -17.72 -7.92
C GLU A 348 -16.36 -17.68 -7.28
N PRO A 349 -16.15 -16.83 -6.26
CA PRO A 349 -14.92 -16.87 -5.49
C PRO A 349 -14.86 -18.12 -4.59
N GLY A 350 -13.68 -18.38 -4.02
CA GLY A 350 -13.47 -19.49 -3.09
C GLY A 350 -13.36 -20.88 -3.73
N ILE A 351 -13.56 -21.00 -5.04
CA ILE A 351 -13.34 -22.23 -5.81
C ILE A 351 -12.23 -22.06 -6.85
N SER A 352 -11.54 -23.16 -7.17
CA SER A 352 -10.56 -23.22 -8.27
C SER A 352 -11.16 -23.99 -9.44
N VAL A 353 -11.58 -23.29 -10.49
CA VAL A 353 -12.24 -23.91 -11.66
C VAL A 353 -11.21 -24.52 -12.60
N ASN A 354 -11.29 -25.84 -12.79
CA ASN A 354 -10.45 -26.59 -13.70
C ASN A 354 -10.91 -26.38 -15.16
N TRP A 355 -10.14 -25.65 -15.97
CA TRP A 355 -10.45 -25.53 -17.40
C TRP A 355 -9.97 -26.76 -18.18
N GLN A 356 -10.93 -27.52 -18.72
CA GLN A 356 -10.72 -28.73 -19.53
C GLN A 356 -11.45 -28.70 -20.88
N SER A 357 -12.04 -27.57 -21.26
CA SER A 357 -12.89 -27.50 -22.45
C SER A 357 -12.13 -27.85 -23.74
N ALA A 358 -12.78 -28.62 -24.60
CA ALA A 358 -12.32 -28.90 -25.96
C ALA A 358 -12.91 -27.94 -27.01
N THR A 359 -13.89 -27.12 -26.62
CA THR A 359 -14.64 -26.20 -27.49
C THR A 359 -13.72 -25.11 -28.04
N ASN A 360 -13.95 -24.73 -29.30
CA ASN A 360 -13.39 -23.50 -29.86
C ASN A 360 -14.40 -22.39 -29.65
N PHE A 361 -13.99 -21.31 -28.99
CA PHE A 361 -14.86 -20.19 -28.65
C PHE A 361 -14.63 -19.03 -29.59
N ASP A 362 -15.73 -18.53 -30.15
CA ASP A 362 -15.73 -17.25 -30.87
C ASP A 362 -16.02 -16.11 -29.89
N LYS A 363 -16.88 -16.32 -28.89
CA LYS A 363 -17.19 -15.33 -27.85
C LYS A 363 -17.16 -15.97 -26.46
N LEU A 364 -16.17 -15.59 -25.66
CA LEU A 364 -15.97 -16.10 -24.31
C LEU A 364 -15.69 -14.93 -23.37
N ILE A 365 -16.61 -14.68 -22.44
CA ILE A 365 -16.46 -13.66 -21.40
C ILE A 365 -16.44 -14.38 -20.05
N LEU A 366 -15.31 -14.32 -19.35
CA LEU A 366 -15.08 -14.90 -18.04
C LEU A 366 -14.84 -13.77 -17.04
N ILE A 367 -15.70 -13.65 -16.03
CA ILE A 367 -15.62 -12.60 -15.01
C ILE A 367 -15.62 -13.26 -13.62
N GLY A 368 -14.65 -12.94 -12.77
CA GLY A 368 -14.70 -13.32 -11.35
C GLY A 368 -15.85 -12.59 -10.66
N ASN A 369 -16.75 -13.32 -10.00
CA ASN A 369 -18.08 -12.85 -9.62
C ASN A 369 -18.11 -11.91 -8.40
N ASN A 370 -16.97 -11.60 -7.77
CA ASN A 370 -16.88 -10.74 -6.58
C ASN A 370 -16.03 -9.49 -6.86
N SER A 371 -16.44 -8.32 -6.36
CA SER A 371 -15.69 -7.07 -6.54
C SER A 371 -14.44 -6.93 -5.66
N SER A 372 -14.37 -7.67 -4.56
CA SER A 372 -13.31 -7.57 -3.54
C SER A 372 -12.29 -8.72 -3.61
N GLU A 373 -12.59 -9.79 -4.35
CA GLU A 373 -11.71 -10.94 -4.51
C GLU A 373 -11.77 -11.50 -5.94
N LYS A 374 -10.60 -11.93 -6.43
CA LYS A 374 -10.47 -12.56 -7.76
C LYS A 374 -10.84 -14.03 -7.69
N SER A 375 -11.63 -14.51 -8.64
CA SER A 375 -11.94 -15.94 -8.77
C SER A 375 -10.80 -16.69 -9.45
N VAL A 376 -10.67 -17.99 -9.19
CA VAL A 376 -9.55 -18.78 -9.68
C VAL A 376 -9.97 -19.64 -10.87
N LEU A 377 -9.24 -19.49 -11.97
CA LEU A 377 -9.28 -20.36 -13.14
C LEU A 377 -7.95 -21.11 -13.22
N ALA A 378 -7.99 -22.44 -13.23
CA ALA A 378 -6.82 -23.31 -13.29
C ALA A 378 -6.85 -24.18 -14.56
N PRO A 379 -6.41 -23.66 -15.72
CA PRO A 379 -6.42 -24.44 -16.95
C PRO A 379 -5.46 -25.61 -16.95
N THR A 380 -5.98 -26.77 -17.37
CA THR A 380 -5.17 -27.97 -17.67
C THR A 380 -5.11 -28.24 -19.18
N LYS A 381 -5.96 -27.56 -19.94
CA LYS A 381 -6.02 -27.57 -21.41
C LYS A 381 -5.98 -26.15 -21.96
N GLN A 382 -5.62 -26.03 -23.23
CA GLN A 382 -5.65 -24.77 -23.96
C GLN A 382 -7.05 -24.15 -23.96
N ILE A 383 -7.13 -22.83 -23.78
CA ILE A 383 -8.32 -22.07 -24.16
C ILE A 383 -8.24 -21.87 -25.67
N LYS A 384 -9.16 -22.49 -26.41
CA LYS A 384 -9.16 -22.46 -27.87
C LYS A 384 -10.06 -21.36 -28.37
N LEU A 385 -9.49 -20.47 -29.17
CA LEU A 385 -10.19 -19.36 -29.81
C LEU A 385 -10.37 -19.70 -31.29
N SER A 386 -11.61 -19.69 -31.77
CA SER A 386 -11.91 -19.67 -33.21
C SER A 386 -12.57 -18.35 -33.54
N ASP A 387 -12.37 -17.85 -34.75
CA ASP A 387 -13.26 -16.83 -35.29
C ASP A 387 -13.90 -17.52 -36.49
N ALA A 388 -14.90 -18.36 -36.23
CA ALA A 388 -15.59 -19.11 -37.27
C ALA A 388 -16.35 -18.14 -38.19
N ASP A 389 -15.64 -17.63 -39.19
CA ASP A 389 -16.13 -16.89 -40.36
C ASP A 389 -16.80 -15.51 -40.10
N SER A 390 -16.93 -15.03 -38.85
CA SER A 390 -17.64 -13.76 -38.53
C SER A 390 -16.77 -12.52 -38.36
N GLY A 391 -15.50 -12.65 -37.96
CA GLY A 391 -14.59 -11.51 -37.73
C GLY A 391 -14.96 -10.67 -36.49
N ASP A 392 -15.72 -11.25 -35.57
CA ASP A 392 -16.25 -10.59 -34.36
C ASP A 392 -15.85 -11.31 -33.06
N GLY A 393 -14.76 -12.09 -33.10
CA GLY A 393 -14.25 -12.84 -31.96
C GLY A 393 -13.98 -11.98 -30.71
N MET A 394 -14.42 -12.46 -29.54
CA MET A 394 -14.32 -11.76 -28.26
C MET A 394 -13.85 -12.69 -27.15
N LEU A 395 -12.66 -12.45 -26.62
CA LEU A 395 -12.21 -13.01 -25.34
C LEU A 395 -12.12 -11.88 -24.32
N LEU A 396 -12.80 -12.03 -23.18
CA LEU A 396 -12.57 -11.21 -22.00
C LEU A 396 -12.32 -12.13 -20.81
N CYS A 397 -11.17 -11.98 -20.18
CA CYS A 397 -10.89 -12.53 -18.86
C CYS A 397 -10.76 -11.35 -17.90
N ALA A 398 -11.63 -11.26 -16.90
CA ALA A 398 -11.63 -10.13 -15.98
C ALA A 398 -11.77 -10.54 -14.52
N ASN A 399 -10.98 -9.91 -13.65
CA ASN A 399 -11.01 -10.16 -12.21
C ASN A 399 -10.73 -11.65 -11.86
N LEU A 400 -9.66 -12.20 -12.43
CA LEU A 400 -9.32 -13.63 -12.31
C LEU A 400 -7.87 -13.84 -11.88
N LYS A 401 -7.64 -14.87 -11.07
CA LYS A 401 -6.34 -15.54 -10.95
C LYS A 401 -6.32 -16.70 -11.94
N ILE A 402 -5.42 -16.64 -12.92
CA ILE A 402 -5.27 -17.64 -13.99
C ILE A 402 -3.97 -18.41 -13.74
N ASP A 403 -4.09 -19.60 -13.15
CA ASP A 403 -2.97 -20.52 -12.96
C ASP A 403 -2.88 -21.49 -14.16
N ALA A 404 -2.08 -21.12 -15.16
CA ALA A 404 -1.87 -21.93 -16.35
C ALA A 404 -0.67 -22.90 -16.20
N THR A 405 -0.11 -23.10 -15.01
CA THR A 405 1.10 -23.92 -14.81
C THR A 405 0.90 -25.40 -15.21
N LYS A 406 -0.34 -25.88 -15.18
CA LYS A 406 -0.71 -27.28 -15.49
C LYS A 406 -1.22 -27.49 -16.92
N VAL A 407 -1.17 -26.47 -17.78
CA VAL A 407 -1.61 -26.60 -19.18
C VAL A 407 -0.71 -27.56 -19.94
N THR A 408 -1.30 -28.64 -20.44
CA THR A 408 -0.59 -29.68 -21.20
C THR A 408 -1.40 -30.16 -22.41
N ASN A 409 -0.71 -30.68 -23.42
CA ASN A 409 -1.31 -31.40 -24.53
C ASN A 409 -1.95 -32.72 -24.05
N ASN A 410 -2.67 -33.41 -24.93
CA ASN A 410 -3.33 -34.68 -24.58
C ASN A 410 -2.35 -35.81 -24.25
N ASP A 411 -1.13 -35.74 -24.76
CA ASP A 411 -0.02 -36.66 -24.47
C ASP A 411 0.79 -36.25 -23.22
N GLY A 412 0.39 -35.18 -22.51
CA GLY A 412 1.10 -34.64 -21.36
C GLY A 412 2.29 -33.74 -21.71
N GLY A 413 2.54 -33.49 -23.01
CA GLY A 413 3.59 -32.56 -23.44
C GLY A 413 3.28 -31.10 -23.07
N SER A 414 4.33 -30.30 -22.87
CA SER A 414 4.19 -28.86 -22.60
C SER A 414 3.46 -28.14 -23.73
N THR A 415 2.60 -27.19 -23.37
CA THR A 415 1.90 -26.33 -24.32
C THR A 415 1.59 -24.98 -23.69
N TYR A 416 1.01 -24.07 -24.45
CA TYR A 416 0.72 -22.67 -24.07
C TYR A 416 -0.77 -22.49 -23.75
N LEU A 417 -1.14 -21.39 -23.07
CA LEU A 417 -2.52 -21.20 -22.59
C LEU A 417 -3.53 -20.97 -23.73
N LEU A 418 -3.26 -20.02 -24.63
CA LEU A 418 -4.21 -19.58 -25.65
C LEU A 418 -3.87 -20.15 -27.03
N ALA A 419 -4.79 -20.94 -27.60
CA ALA A 419 -4.65 -21.49 -28.94
C ALA A 419 -5.63 -20.87 -29.92
N GLN A 420 -5.11 -20.20 -30.94
CA GLN A 420 -5.93 -19.69 -32.03
C GLN A 420 -6.08 -20.77 -33.12
N ASN A 421 -7.32 -21.21 -33.33
CA ASN A 421 -7.68 -22.25 -34.29
C ASN A 421 -8.40 -21.71 -35.53
N GLY A 422 -8.84 -20.44 -35.53
CA GLY A 422 -9.32 -19.73 -36.73
C GLY A 422 -8.21 -19.50 -37.77
N ASN A 423 -8.57 -19.07 -38.98
CA ASN A 423 -7.61 -18.78 -40.07
C ASN A 423 -7.57 -17.29 -40.45
N THR A 424 -8.01 -16.43 -39.54
CA THR A 424 -8.07 -14.97 -39.66
C THR A 424 -7.57 -14.33 -38.37
N ALA A 425 -7.39 -13.00 -38.39
CA ALA A 425 -7.13 -12.24 -37.18
C ALA A 425 -8.33 -12.34 -36.23
N TYR A 426 -8.11 -12.68 -34.96
CA TYR A 426 -9.13 -12.69 -33.93
C TYR A 426 -9.42 -11.26 -33.51
N LYS A 427 -10.69 -10.86 -33.52
CA LYS A 427 -11.09 -9.45 -33.40
C LYS A 427 -10.61 -8.82 -32.10
N TYR A 428 -10.91 -9.43 -30.96
CA TYR A 428 -10.64 -8.81 -29.67
C TYR A 428 -10.34 -9.83 -28.57
N ALA A 429 -9.21 -9.68 -27.89
CA ALA A 429 -8.88 -10.42 -26.67
C ALA A 429 -8.38 -9.45 -25.59
N LYS A 430 -8.96 -9.52 -24.38
CA LYS A 430 -8.57 -8.67 -23.26
C LYS A 430 -8.48 -9.44 -21.94
N PHE A 431 -7.41 -9.15 -21.21
CA PHE A 431 -7.24 -9.51 -19.81
C PHE A 431 -7.30 -8.21 -19.00
N TYR A 432 -8.20 -8.15 -18.02
CA TYR A 432 -8.41 -6.96 -17.21
C TYR A 432 -8.45 -7.31 -15.72
N ASN A 433 -7.58 -6.69 -14.91
CA ASN A 433 -7.51 -7.01 -13.48
C ASN A 433 -7.27 -8.52 -13.23
N CYS A 434 -6.25 -9.09 -13.88
CA CYS A 434 -5.94 -10.52 -13.78
C CYS A 434 -4.55 -10.78 -13.21
N ASP A 435 -4.43 -11.81 -12.36
CA ASP A 435 -3.13 -12.37 -11.95
C ASP A 435 -2.88 -13.61 -12.82
N ILE A 436 -1.78 -13.66 -13.56
CA ILE A 436 -1.57 -14.65 -14.61
C ILE A 436 -0.21 -15.31 -14.41
N THR A 437 -0.24 -16.62 -14.15
CA THR A 437 0.96 -17.47 -14.16
C THR A 437 0.95 -18.31 -15.44
N THR A 438 1.95 -18.17 -16.29
CA THR A 438 2.05 -18.94 -17.55
C THR A 438 2.69 -20.32 -17.34
N PRO A 439 2.48 -21.29 -18.25
CA PRO A 439 3.19 -22.57 -18.17
C PRO A 439 4.70 -22.36 -18.31
N ALA A 440 5.49 -23.14 -17.56
CA ALA A 440 6.93 -22.99 -17.50
C ALA A 440 7.59 -23.10 -18.89
N SER A 441 8.43 -22.13 -19.25
CA SER A 441 9.12 -22.06 -20.55
C SER A 441 8.19 -22.07 -21.79
N GLN A 442 6.90 -21.79 -21.61
CA GLN A 442 5.93 -21.67 -22.69
C GLN A 442 5.40 -20.24 -22.77
N PRO A 443 5.08 -19.75 -23.96
CA PRO A 443 4.41 -18.46 -24.08
C PRO A 443 2.98 -18.53 -23.54
N LEU A 444 2.35 -17.37 -23.32
CA LEU A 444 0.89 -17.31 -23.18
C LEU A 444 0.21 -17.81 -24.47
N THR A 445 0.76 -17.44 -25.63
CA THR A 445 0.30 -17.92 -26.93
C THR A 445 1.44 -18.11 -27.92
N TYR A 446 1.36 -19.19 -28.72
CA TYR A 446 2.26 -19.45 -29.83
C TYR A 446 1.48 -19.49 -31.16
N ILE A 447 1.84 -18.60 -32.09
CA ILE A 447 1.12 -18.41 -33.37
C ILE A 447 2.12 -18.43 -34.53
N SER A 448 2.43 -19.62 -35.05
CA SER A 448 3.39 -19.80 -36.14
C SER A 448 2.82 -19.63 -37.55
N THR A 449 1.51 -19.48 -37.68
CA THR A 449 0.81 -19.37 -38.97
C THR A 449 0.64 -17.90 -39.37
N SER A 450 0.94 -17.55 -40.62
CA SER A 450 0.86 -16.16 -41.11
C SER A 450 -0.55 -15.60 -41.28
N THR A 451 -1.59 -16.43 -41.21
CA THR A 451 -3.00 -16.01 -41.33
C THR A 451 -3.66 -15.73 -39.97
N ARG A 452 -2.97 -16.05 -38.87
CA ARG A 452 -3.47 -15.94 -37.49
C ARG A 452 -2.76 -14.78 -36.78
N SER A 453 -3.55 -13.92 -36.17
CA SER A 453 -3.08 -12.78 -35.34
C SER A 453 -4.24 -12.25 -34.49
N PHE A 454 -4.03 -11.13 -33.79
CA PHE A 454 -5.08 -10.37 -33.15
C PHE A 454 -5.25 -9.01 -33.83
N GLU A 455 -6.49 -8.60 -34.05
CA GLU A 455 -6.78 -7.20 -34.40
C GLU A 455 -6.64 -6.31 -33.15
N THR A 456 -7.03 -6.79 -31.97
CA THR A 456 -6.67 -6.18 -30.69
C THR A 456 -6.40 -7.25 -29.64
N LEU A 457 -5.24 -7.16 -28.98
CA LEU A 457 -4.91 -7.93 -27.78
C LEU A 457 -4.47 -6.97 -26.68
N SER A 458 -5.18 -6.98 -25.56
CA SER A 458 -4.96 -6.07 -24.44
C SER A 458 -4.72 -6.80 -23.12
N PHE A 459 -3.74 -6.31 -22.38
CA PHE A 459 -3.50 -6.62 -20.98
C PHE A 459 -3.51 -5.30 -20.21
N GLU A 460 -4.46 -5.18 -19.29
CA GLU A 460 -4.71 -3.97 -18.53
C GLU A 460 -4.91 -4.30 -17.05
N ASN A 461 -4.16 -3.64 -16.17
CA ASN A 461 -4.21 -3.92 -14.74
C ASN A 461 -3.92 -5.40 -14.44
N CYS A 462 -2.98 -6.03 -15.15
CA CYS A 462 -2.63 -7.44 -14.92
C CYS A 462 -1.31 -7.57 -14.16
N ILE A 463 -1.19 -8.65 -13.37
CA ILE A 463 0.04 -9.08 -12.74
C ILE A 463 0.47 -10.38 -13.41
N PHE A 464 1.72 -10.43 -13.89
CA PHE A 464 2.36 -11.63 -14.41
C PHE A 464 3.48 -12.04 -13.49
N ASP A 465 3.28 -13.17 -12.80
CA ASP A 465 4.32 -13.76 -11.97
C ASP A 465 5.07 -14.86 -12.74
N TYR A 466 6.40 -14.80 -12.63
CA TYR A 466 7.31 -15.80 -13.18
C TYR A 466 8.24 -16.32 -12.09
N SER A 467 8.83 -17.49 -12.34
CA SER A 467 9.87 -18.09 -11.49
C SER A 467 10.97 -18.72 -12.33
N GLY A 468 12.13 -18.92 -11.71
CA GLY A 468 13.31 -19.49 -12.31
C GLY A 468 14.09 -18.51 -13.19
N THR A 469 15.01 -19.07 -13.98
CA THR A 469 15.92 -18.33 -14.87
C THR A 469 15.74 -18.73 -16.34
N GLY A 470 14.56 -19.29 -16.65
CA GLY A 470 14.22 -19.79 -17.98
C GLY A 470 13.90 -18.68 -18.97
N GLN A 471 13.72 -19.07 -20.23
CA GLN A 471 13.18 -18.17 -21.24
C GLN A 471 11.68 -18.02 -21.06
N GLN A 472 11.19 -16.78 -21.10
CA GLN A 472 9.79 -16.48 -20.90
C GLN A 472 9.27 -15.55 -21.98
N TYR A 473 8.20 -15.97 -22.65
CA TYR A 473 7.55 -15.17 -23.67
C TYR A 473 6.10 -14.94 -23.29
N LEU A 474 5.53 -13.83 -23.74
CA LEU A 474 4.08 -13.67 -23.73
C LEU A 474 3.51 -14.11 -25.08
N ILE A 475 4.01 -13.53 -26.18
CA ILE A 475 3.60 -13.85 -27.55
C ILE A 475 4.81 -14.33 -28.36
N SER A 476 4.71 -15.50 -28.98
CA SER A 476 5.80 -16.06 -29.81
C SER A 476 5.28 -16.58 -31.15
N LEU A 477 5.97 -16.25 -32.24
CA LEU A 477 5.42 -16.41 -33.60
C LEU A 477 6.18 -17.37 -34.52
N GLY A 478 7.25 -18.00 -34.05
CA GLY A 478 8.11 -18.82 -34.92
C GLY A 478 8.52 -18.06 -36.19
N SER A 479 8.12 -18.55 -37.37
CA SER A 479 8.38 -17.91 -38.67
C SER A 479 7.20 -17.14 -39.28
N SER A 480 6.14 -16.88 -38.51
CA SER A 480 4.94 -16.19 -39.00
C SER A 480 5.24 -14.78 -39.50
N THR A 481 4.59 -14.41 -40.60
CA THR A 481 4.63 -13.07 -41.22
C THR A 481 3.35 -12.29 -40.96
N ALA A 482 2.53 -12.72 -40.00
CA ALA A 482 1.22 -12.13 -39.75
C ALA A 482 1.32 -10.64 -39.37
N THR A 483 0.24 -9.91 -39.67
CA THR A 483 0.05 -8.53 -39.22
C THR A 483 -0.87 -8.52 -38.00
N TYR A 484 -0.40 -7.93 -36.92
CA TYR A 484 -1.17 -7.65 -35.72
C TYR A 484 -1.72 -6.22 -35.82
N GLY A 485 -2.95 -6.03 -35.36
CA GLY A 485 -3.54 -4.69 -35.23
C GLY A 485 -2.89 -3.94 -34.07
N THR A 486 -3.59 -3.88 -32.95
CA THR A 486 -3.15 -3.18 -31.74
C THR A 486 -2.79 -4.15 -30.62
N LEU A 487 -1.58 -4.01 -30.07
CA LEU A 487 -1.16 -4.67 -28.83
C LEU A 487 -1.13 -3.63 -27.71
N ILE A 488 -1.82 -3.90 -26.60
CA ILE A 488 -1.94 -2.98 -25.47
C ILE A 488 -1.40 -3.66 -24.22
N PHE A 489 -0.41 -3.01 -23.61
CA PHE A 489 0.15 -3.34 -22.31
C PHE A 489 0.06 -2.08 -21.46
N LYS A 490 -0.95 -1.99 -20.60
CA LYS A 490 -1.15 -0.81 -19.78
C LYS A 490 -1.34 -1.16 -18.32
N ASN A 491 -0.60 -0.47 -17.46
CA ASN A 491 -0.73 -0.61 -16.01
C ASN A 491 -0.53 -2.06 -15.51
N ASN A 492 0.42 -2.79 -16.11
CA ASN A 492 0.71 -4.18 -15.72
C ASN A 492 2.00 -4.30 -14.93
N VAL A 493 2.09 -5.37 -14.14
CA VAL A 493 3.32 -5.83 -13.51
C VAL A 493 3.81 -7.10 -14.19
N PHE A 494 5.08 -7.15 -14.53
CA PHE A 494 5.79 -8.36 -14.94
C PHE A 494 6.98 -8.55 -14.01
N TYR A 495 7.03 -9.67 -13.28
CA TYR A 495 8.09 -9.85 -12.29
C TYR A 495 8.53 -11.30 -12.11
N ASN A 496 9.78 -11.45 -11.69
CA ASN A 496 10.27 -12.69 -11.12
C ASN A 496 10.01 -12.73 -9.61
N LYS A 497 9.27 -13.72 -9.13
CA LYS A 497 8.94 -13.87 -7.70
C LYS A 497 10.08 -14.45 -6.86
N GLU A 498 11.14 -14.94 -7.50
CA GLU A 498 12.34 -15.41 -6.82
C GLU A 498 13.26 -14.25 -6.45
N ALA A 499 13.45 -14.03 -5.15
CA ALA A 499 14.38 -13.02 -4.64
C ALA A 499 15.81 -13.26 -5.18
N SER A 500 16.52 -12.16 -5.49
CA SER A 500 17.88 -12.19 -6.03
C SER A 500 18.04 -13.02 -7.31
N SER A 501 16.96 -13.19 -8.08
CA SER A 501 16.93 -13.90 -9.36
C SER A 501 16.28 -13.02 -10.43
N LEU A 502 16.64 -13.23 -11.70
CA LEU A 502 16.04 -12.55 -12.84
C LEU A 502 15.67 -13.51 -13.96
N ILE A 503 14.67 -13.13 -14.76
CA ILE A 503 14.33 -13.81 -16.02
C ILE A 503 15.25 -13.25 -17.12
N PRO A 504 16.20 -14.02 -17.68
CA PRO A 504 17.24 -13.45 -18.54
C PRO A 504 16.81 -13.21 -19.99
N LYS A 505 15.72 -13.86 -20.42
CA LYS A 505 15.26 -13.90 -21.83
C LYS A 505 13.75 -13.63 -21.94
N PHE A 506 13.28 -12.61 -21.25
CA PHE A 506 11.91 -12.17 -21.28
C PHE A 506 11.56 -11.45 -22.59
N LYS A 507 10.38 -11.74 -23.15
CA LYS A 507 9.79 -10.98 -24.27
C LYS A 507 8.28 -10.83 -24.13
N LEU A 508 7.79 -9.63 -24.38
CA LEU A 508 6.39 -9.36 -24.66
C LEU A 508 6.00 -9.93 -26.03
N PHE A 509 6.86 -9.75 -27.04
CA PHE A 509 6.59 -10.19 -28.40
C PHE A 509 7.85 -10.69 -29.11
N ASN A 510 7.78 -11.90 -29.66
CA ASN A 510 8.87 -12.53 -30.40
C ASN A 510 8.41 -12.96 -31.80
N GLY A 511 8.58 -12.07 -32.79
CA GLY A 511 8.10 -12.26 -34.15
C GLY A 511 8.91 -11.50 -35.18
N THR A 512 10.11 -11.99 -35.49
CA THR A 512 11.11 -11.31 -36.34
C THR A 512 10.70 -11.11 -37.80
N LYS A 513 9.56 -11.65 -38.23
CA LYS A 513 9.01 -11.47 -39.59
C LYS A 513 7.61 -10.85 -39.59
N ALA A 514 7.04 -10.59 -38.42
CA ALA A 514 5.70 -10.06 -38.26
C ALA A 514 5.67 -8.54 -38.29
N THR A 515 4.50 -8.00 -38.58
CA THR A 515 4.20 -6.57 -38.46
C THR A 515 3.24 -6.35 -37.30
N ILE A 516 3.44 -5.28 -36.53
CA ILE A 516 2.47 -4.78 -35.55
C ILE A 516 2.06 -3.37 -36.00
N ASN A 517 0.75 -3.12 -36.13
CA ASN A 517 0.28 -1.80 -36.55
C ASN A 517 0.41 -0.77 -35.42
N LYS A 518 0.06 -1.16 -34.19
CA LYS A 518 0.21 -0.30 -33.00
C LYS A 518 0.62 -1.11 -31.78
N LEU A 519 1.57 -0.59 -31.00
CA LEU A 519 1.92 -1.12 -29.69
C LEU A 519 1.87 -0.01 -28.65
N GLU A 520 1.03 -0.20 -27.65
CA GLU A 520 0.92 0.67 -26.46
C GLU A 520 1.57 -0.03 -25.27
N LEU A 521 2.55 0.65 -24.66
CA LEU A 521 3.27 0.22 -23.47
C LEU A 521 3.23 1.40 -22.49
N GLU A 522 2.25 1.43 -21.61
CA GLU A 522 2.02 2.56 -20.71
C GLU A 522 1.95 2.14 -19.24
N HIS A 523 2.64 2.85 -18.35
CA HIS A 523 2.54 2.64 -16.90
C HIS A 523 2.81 1.18 -16.47
N ASN A 524 3.69 0.44 -17.14
CA ASN A 524 4.01 -0.93 -16.73
C ASN A 524 5.23 -0.94 -15.80
N THR A 525 5.23 -1.86 -14.85
CA THR A 525 6.36 -2.16 -13.96
C THR A 525 6.97 -3.50 -14.33
N PHE A 526 8.27 -3.51 -14.61
CA PHE A 526 9.06 -4.72 -14.87
C PHE A 526 10.08 -4.90 -13.75
N VAL A 527 10.00 -5.98 -12.98
CA VAL A 527 10.90 -6.25 -11.84
C VAL A 527 11.69 -7.52 -12.11
N ASN A 528 13.01 -7.40 -12.22
CA ASN A 528 13.92 -8.51 -12.50
C ASN A 528 13.60 -9.27 -13.80
N MET A 529 13.23 -8.49 -14.83
CA MET A 529 12.98 -8.97 -16.19
C MET A 529 14.07 -8.44 -17.12
N ALA A 530 14.87 -9.33 -17.72
CA ALA A 530 15.92 -9.00 -18.70
C ALA A 530 15.67 -9.74 -20.02
N CYS A 531 16.42 -9.40 -21.08
CA CYS A 531 16.03 -9.77 -22.45
C CYS A 531 17.18 -10.04 -23.43
N GLU A 532 18.41 -10.09 -22.93
CA GLU A 532 19.64 -10.04 -23.74
C GLU A 532 19.56 -8.93 -24.83
N THR A 533 20.40 -9.02 -25.86
CA THR A 533 20.38 -8.05 -26.97
C THR A 533 19.13 -8.15 -27.86
N THR A 534 18.17 -9.00 -27.51
CA THR A 534 16.97 -9.25 -28.34
C THR A 534 15.76 -8.40 -27.95
N PHE A 535 15.80 -7.73 -26.81
CA PHE A 535 14.82 -6.74 -26.33
C PHE A 535 13.43 -7.34 -26.08
N PHE A 536 12.57 -6.63 -25.33
CA PHE A 536 11.24 -7.13 -24.96
C PHE A 536 10.31 -7.32 -26.17
N VAL A 537 10.46 -6.50 -27.19
CA VAL A 537 9.71 -6.55 -28.44
C VAL A 537 10.68 -6.76 -29.58
N TYR A 538 10.71 -7.97 -30.15
CA TYR A 538 11.51 -8.29 -31.33
C TYR A 538 10.60 -8.53 -32.54
N VAL A 539 10.56 -7.56 -33.46
CA VAL A 539 9.60 -7.50 -34.57
C VAL A 539 10.23 -7.06 -35.88
N SER A 540 9.64 -7.43 -37.02
CA SER A 540 10.10 -6.92 -38.32
C SER A 540 9.77 -5.45 -38.47
N LYS A 541 8.50 -5.08 -38.32
CA LYS A 541 7.99 -3.72 -38.52
C LYS A 541 6.98 -3.36 -37.43
N LEU A 542 7.08 -2.13 -36.92
CA LEU A 542 6.17 -1.58 -35.92
C LEU A 542 5.77 -0.18 -36.38
N THR A 543 4.48 0.01 -36.71
CA THR A 543 4.05 1.24 -37.42
C THR A 543 3.60 2.37 -36.51
N ASP A 544 3.25 2.08 -35.26
CA ASP A 544 2.97 3.10 -34.26
C ASP A 544 3.39 2.58 -32.88
N ILE A 545 4.14 3.40 -32.15
CA ILE A 545 4.66 3.14 -30.81
C ILE A 545 4.12 4.23 -29.90
N VAL A 546 3.52 3.80 -28.80
CA VAL A 546 3.21 4.62 -27.63
C VAL A 546 3.88 3.96 -26.44
N ALA A 547 4.93 4.58 -25.90
CA ALA A 547 5.69 4.05 -24.77
C ALA A 547 5.96 5.14 -23.73
N GLN A 548 5.25 5.12 -22.62
CA GLN A 548 5.40 6.16 -21.59
C GLN A 548 5.10 5.71 -20.16
N TYR A 549 5.74 6.35 -19.20
CA TYR A 549 5.60 6.12 -17.77
C TYR A 549 5.91 4.69 -17.33
N ASN A 550 6.72 3.94 -18.10
CA ASN A 550 7.12 2.59 -17.69
C ASN A 550 8.32 2.62 -16.73
N LEU A 551 8.34 1.68 -15.80
CA LEU A 551 9.40 1.48 -14.82
C LEU A 551 10.05 0.11 -15.04
N PHE A 552 11.34 0.12 -15.34
CA PHE A 552 12.17 -1.08 -15.42
C PHE A 552 13.10 -1.14 -14.21
N TYR A 553 13.03 -2.22 -13.44
CA TYR A 553 13.81 -2.39 -12.22
C TYR A 553 14.57 -3.70 -12.25
N THR A 554 15.87 -3.64 -11.94
CA THR A 554 16.68 -4.83 -11.67
C THR A 554 17.61 -4.60 -10.50
N ASP A 555 17.54 -5.46 -9.48
CA ASP A 555 18.53 -5.52 -8.39
C ASP A 555 19.57 -6.63 -8.55
N VAL A 556 19.46 -7.37 -9.65
CA VAL A 556 20.40 -8.39 -10.11
C VAL A 556 21.08 -7.89 -11.38
N ASP A 557 22.40 -8.11 -11.49
CA ASP A 557 23.19 -7.71 -12.66
C ASP A 557 22.61 -8.30 -13.95
N LEU A 558 22.44 -7.44 -14.95
CA LEU A 558 22.00 -7.87 -16.27
C LEU A 558 23.05 -8.80 -16.91
N PRO A 559 22.63 -9.88 -17.58
CA PRO A 559 23.57 -10.77 -18.27
C PRO A 559 24.19 -10.15 -19.53
N ASN A 560 23.52 -9.15 -20.12
CA ASN A 560 23.89 -8.45 -21.36
C ASN A 560 23.11 -7.12 -21.44
N ALA A 561 23.45 -6.28 -22.41
CA ALA A 561 22.61 -5.13 -22.74
C ALA A 561 21.17 -5.57 -23.06
N CYS A 562 20.19 -4.83 -22.55
CA CYS A 562 18.76 -5.10 -22.69
C CYS A 562 18.02 -3.81 -23.11
N GLY A 563 16.71 -3.89 -23.30
CA GLY A 563 15.91 -2.78 -23.77
C GLY A 563 14.52 -3.20 -24.25
N VAL A 564 13.80 -2.24 -24.82
CA VAL A 564 12.37 -2.40 -25.09
C VAL A 564 12.10 -2.86 -26.52
N PHE A 565 12.51 -2.07 -27.51
CA PHE A 565 12.18 -2.29 -28.93
C PHE A 565 13.40 -2.68 -29.77
N ARG A 566 13.31 -3.84 -30.41
CA ARG A 566 14.18 -4.26 -31.51
C ARG A 566 13.32 -4.43 -32.76
N VAL A 567 13.19 -3.34 -33.52
CA VAL A 567 12.54 -3.31 -34.83
C VAL A 567 13.61 -3.54 -35.90
N ILE A 568 13.34 -4.42 -36.87
CA ILE A 568 14.30 -4.74 -37.95
C ILE A 568 14.24 -3.70 -39.07
N ASP A 569 13.02 -3.27 -39.43
CA ASP A 569 12.76 -2.20 -40.39
C ASP A 569 12.88 -0.85 -39.68
N THR A 570 14.11 -0.32 -39.64
CA THR A 570 14.45 0.94 -38.94
C THR A 570 14.66 2.10 -39.92
N PRO A 571 14.42 3.37 -39.52
CA PRO A 571 13.88 3.79 -38.23
C PRO A 571 12.44 3.32 -38.01
N ALA A 572 12.10 3.00 -36.75
CA ALA A 572 10.72 2.69 -36.38
C ALA A 572 9.84 3.96 -36.50
N THR A 573 8.51 3.78 -36.44
CA THR A 573 7.57 4.90 -36.40
C THR A 573 6.75 4.86 -35.12
N GLY A 574 6.34 6.03 -34.62
CA GLY A 574 5.52 6.10 -33.43
C GLY A 574 5.00 7.49 -33.13
N SER A 575 4.10 7.53 -32.14
CA SER A 575 3.43 8.74 -31.69
C SER A 575 4.09 9.31 -30.44
N VAL A 576 4.47 8.46 -29.48
CA VAL A 576 5.04 8.89 -28.19
C VAL A 576 6.04 7.86 -27.68
N CYS A 577 7.21 8.31 -27.25
CA CYS A 577 8.18 7.50 -26.51
C CYS A 577 8.90 8.44 -25.55
N ASP A 578 8.40 8.58 -24.32
CA ASP A 578 8.90 9.55 -23.34
C ASP A 578 8.59 9.11 -21.91
N ASN A 579 9.28 9.67 -20.91
CA ASN A 579 9.05 9.41 -19.50
C ASN A 579 9.12 7.92 -19.17
N ASN A 580 10.19 7.23 -19.56
CA ASN A 580 10.43 5.85 -19.15
C ASN A 580 11.70 5.80 -18.31
N ILE A 581 11.66 5.11 -17.16
CA ILE A 581 12.80 5.04 -16.23
C ILE A 581 13.32 3.61 -16.09
N VAL A 582 14.62 3.49 -15.83
CA VAL A 582 15.29 2.25 -15.46
C VAL A 582 16.14 2.43 -14.22
N TYR A 583 15.94 1.58 -13.21
CA TYR A 583 16.83 1.44 -12.07
C TYR A 583 17.61 0.13 -12.17
N ARG A 584 18.93 0.20 -12.04
CA ARG A 584 19.85 -0.95 -12.05
C ARG A 584 21.23 -0.62 -11.51
N ASN A 585 21.91 -1.62 -10.95
CA ASN A 585 23.23 -1.46 -10.33
C ASN A 585 24.42 -1.65 -11.31
N ASP A 586 24.23 -2.38 -12.40
CA ASP A 586 25.32 -2.73 -13.33
C ASP A 586 25.72 -1.60 -14.31
N ALA A 587 26.71 -1.90 -15.16
CA ALA A 587 27.24 -1.00 -16.19
C ALA A 587 26.78 -1.34 -17.63
N TYR A 588 25.86 -2.29 -17.83
CA TYR A 588 25.37 -2.64 -19.17
C TYR A 588 24.54 -1.50 -19.79
N ASN A 589 24.13 -1.63 -21.05
CA ASN A 589 23.20 -0.66 -21.66
C ASN A 589 21.75 -1.13 -21.46
N TRP A 590 20.86 -0.19 -21.15
CA TRP A 590 19.42 -0.34 -21.24
C TRP A 590 18.88 0.74 -22.18
N GLN A 591 18.15 0.36 -23.21
CA GLN A 591 17.74 1.29 -24.28
C GLN A 591 16.29 1.07 -24.70
N MET A 592 15.61 2.13 -25.10
CA MET A 592 14.30 2.05 -25.75
C MET A 592 14.41 1.35 -27.10
N PHE A 593 15.46 1.66 -27.89
CA PHE A 593 15.65 1.08 -29.21
C PHE A 593 17.01 0.41 -29.36
N TYR A 594 17.04 -0.78 -29.92
CA TYR A 594 18.29 -1.48 -30.22
C TYR A 594 19.14 -0.63 -31.18
N GLY A 595 20.36 -0.29 -30.77
CA GLY A 595 21.24 0.62 -31.52
C GLY A 595 21.00 2.12 -31.25
N GLY A 596 20.14 2.45 -30.28
CA GLY A 596 19.87 3.81 -29.80
C GLY A 596 18.72 4.51 -30.53
N ILE A 597 18.37 5.70 -30.03
CA ILE A 597 17.18 6.47 -30.43
C ILE A 597 17.11 6.82 -31.93
N LYS A 598 18.26 6.84 -32.63
CA LYS A 598 18.33 7.01 -34.10
C LYS A 598 17.60 5.93 -34.89
N ASN A 599 17.35 4.77 -34.27
CA ASN A 599 16.58 3.67 -34.84
C ASN A 599 15.09 3.72 -34.41
N GLY A 600 14.73 4.68 -33.54
CA GLY A 600 13.35 5.03 -33.21
C GLY A 600 12.78 6.05 -34.21
N PHE A 601 11.96 6.98 -33.74
CA PHE A 601 11.30 8.02 -34.54
C PHE A 601 11.62 9.43 -34.02
N GLU A 602 11.30 10.46 -34.81
CA GLU A 602 11.47 11.86 -34.40
C GLU A 602 10.66 12.16 -33.13
N GLY A 603 11.30 12.74 -32.11
CA GLY A 603 10.68 13.01 -30.82
C GLY A 603 10.70 11.84 -29.82
N ALA A 604 11.19 10.65 -30.21
CA ALA A 604 11.42 9.58 -29.26
C ALA A 604 12.56 9.96 -28.29
N VAL A 605 12.34 9.71 -27.00
CA VAL A 605 13.27 9.95 -25.90
C VAL A 605 13.81 8.61 -25.40
N GLU A 606 15.09 8.60 -25.03
CA GLU A 606 15.75 7.43 -24.46
C GLU A 606 15.25 7.19 -23.03
N VAL A 607 15.32 5.94 -22.58
CA VAL A 607 15.01 5.56 -21.19
C VAL A 607 15.98 6.24 -20.23
N GLU A 608 15.45 6.88 -19.19
CA GLU A 608 16.24 7.56 -18.18
C GLU A 608 16.74 6.56 -17.14
N ARG A 609 18.05 6.51 -16.93
CA ARG A 609 18.60 5.77 -15.79
C ARG A 609 18.44 6.62 -14.53
N VAL A 610 17.79 6.07 -13.52
CA VAL A 610 17.70 6.69 -12.20
C VAL A 610 18.70 6.03 -11.24
N GLU A 611 19.36 6.85 -10.42
CA GLU A 611 20.40 6.39 -9.48
C GLU A 611 19.82 5.97 -8.12
N GLU A 612 18.68 6.55 -7.74
CA GLU A 612 17.97 6.20 -6.51
C GLU A 612 16.99 5.08 -6.76
N ASN A 613 16.94 4.10 -5.85
CA ASN A 613 15.99 3.00 -5.94
C ASN A 613 14.56 3.54 -5.84
N PRO A 614 13.72 3.40 -6.90
CA PRO A 614 12.38 3.97 -6.94
C PRO A 614 11.44 3.47 -5.86
N PHE A 615 11.74 2.32 -5.25
CA PHE A 615 10.92 1.72 -4.21
C PHE A 615 11.38 2.06 -2.78
N THR A 616 12.46 2.83 -2.62
CA THR A 616 12.90 3.30 -1.29
C THR A 616 11.84 4.25 -0.72
N GLY A 617 11.21 3.87 0.39
CA GLY A 617 10.07 4.61 0.95
C GLY A 617 8.73 4.33 0.25
N GLY A 618 8.71 3.44 -0.74
CA GLY A 618 7.50 2.89 -1.37
C GLY A 618 7.25 1.45 -0.92
N THR A 619 6.51 0.69 -1.72
CA THR A 619 6.21 -0.73 -1.49
C THR A 619 6.97 -1.60 -2.49
N PHE A 620 7.66 -2.61 -1.99
CA PHE A 620 8.29 -3.65 -2.80
C PHE A 620 7.96 -5.04 -2.21
N ASP A 621 6.93 -5.69 -2.74
CA ASP A 621 6.47 -6.99 -2.27
C ASP A 621 6.43 -8.02 -3.40
N LEU A 622 7.48 -8.86 -3.45
CA LEU A 622 7.61 -9.97 -4.38
C LEU A 622 6.61 -11.10 -4.12
N SER A 623 6.03 -11.22 -2.92
CA SER A 623 5.14 -12.35 -2.60
C SER A 623 3.77 -12.23 -3.28
N ILE A 624 3.33 -10.99 -3.50
CA ILE A 624 2.04 -10.64 -4.10
C ILE A 624 2.17 -9.76 -5.34
N GLY A 625 3.39 -9.49 -5.81
CA GLY A 625 3.65 -8.68 -7.01
C GLY A 625 3.23 -7.22 -6.89
N THR A 626 3.30 -6.66 -5.67
CA THR A 626 2.91 -5.26 -5.40
C THR A 626 4.14 -4.37 -5.37
N PHE A 627 4.22 -3.44 -6.32
CA PHE A 627 5.36 -2.55 -6.50
C PHE A 627 4.87 -1.11 -6.66
N VAL A 628 4.92 -0.35 -5.57
CA VAL A 628 4.46 1.05 -5.54
C VAL A 628 5.70 1.94 -5.37
N PRO A 629 6.07 2.74 -6.38
CA PRO A 629 7.18 3.67 -6.27
C PRO A 629 6.97 4.70 -5.17
N ASN A 630 8.05 5.31 -4.71
CA ASN A 630 8.02 6.42 -3.78
C ASN A 630 7.43 7.69 -4.44
N ALA A 631 7.26 8.75 -3.64
CA ALA A 631 6.65 9.99 -4.08
C ALA A 631 7.34 10.64 -5.30
N THR A 632 8.68 10.54 -5.40
CA THR A 632 9.47 11.09 -6.51
C THR A 632 9.12 10.42 -7.85
N TYR A 633 8.90 9.10 -7.83
CA TYR A 633 8.60 8.31 -9.02
C TYR A 633 7.15 7.88 -9.09
N ALA A 634 6.26 8.57 -8.37
CA ALA A 634 4.86 8.18 -8.23
C ALA A 634 4.10 8.16 -9.56
N GLU A 635 4.57 8.81 -10.63
CA GLU A 635 3.93 8.77 -11.95
C GLU A 635 4.30 7.54 -12.79
N TYR A 636 5.37 6.83 -12.43
CA TYR A 636 5.90 5.71 -13.21
C TYR A 636 5.37 4.36 -12.72
N GLY A 637 5.35 3.39 -13.63
CA GLY A 637 4.99 2.03 -13.31
C GLY A 637 3.49 1.82 -13.05
N ALA A 638 3.16 0.58 -12.72
CA ALA A 638 1.79 0.15 -12.49
C ALA A 638 1.26 0.60 -11.13
N LYS A 639 -0.03 0.93 -11.08
CA LYS A 639 -0.80 1.32 -9.90
C LYS A 639 -2.09 0.50 -9.84
N PHE A 640 -2.20 -0.35 -8.83
CA PHE A 640 -3.44 -1.05 -8.55
C PHE A 640 -4.17 -0.28 -7.45
N GLU A 641 -5.47 -0.07 -7.64
CA GLU A 641 -6.37 0.50 -6.63
C GLU A 641 -6.89 -0.57 -5.67
#